data_AF-A0A8X6EXF1-F1
#
_entry.id   AF-A0A8X6EXF1-F1
#
_cell.length_a   1.000
_cell.length_b   1.000
_cell.length_c   1.000
_cell.angle_alpha   90.00
_cell.angle_beta   90.00
_cell.angle_gamma   90.00
#
_symmetry.space_group_name_H-M   'P 1'
#
loop_
_entity.id
_entity.type
_entity.pdbx_description
1 polymer ?
#
loop_
_entity_poly.entity_id
_entity_poly.type
_entity_poly.pdbx_seq_one_letter_code
_entity_poly.pdbx_strand_id
1 'polypeptide(L)'
;MGTSSSSLHELRDNKYLQQFSGKEPISPNDPFWNQLLSFTFAPPHSCADCRLLEDSIRPMLDALLNSNPVTGNVAALIKVFLVHSSELKAAVQCENKVFIWQAYNSLFILRCILKYFIETLGEEGTLKQLEDAQQNRNDPSNASEPEKLLESVINALFEIIVDISLDSKTYAITVEAVHTLIVLLSVQMFSSRSAHVSTVYSIIMHGKCAIHSLLLIKTLLQHYSNQDMCPHCITAAEGGSIIAGLASGLWNVLTLNYAGSSPKDLSSFTVLANQSLLLLLILVNHCTNYKEMKNPYRAALFSFKNSNSDEIVSDDIAAFKFDYNILFKTLCNTLKDDQTALLAYLLLHQNPSFRHYIIFSSEIYMFVVPLLKLLYNAPDKNSHLIYMTLIILLILSEEEYFDKQIHNIKLKNVSWYSERMLSEIPLGSMIVLILIRTIQYNMTRMHDKYLHTNCLAALANMSAHIQNLHNYVCEKFINLLESMGKRFVRFSDQSKPGCQPPDDELLPSDLMQDLSVLDEVLRMLLEILNSCLTFQLRNNINLLYTILYKKDIFSMFRSNANFQDIMQNIDIVLMFFSPHLESMEQNVSVLEVTEIIKSASLQWSKEKMKKLPELKFKYVEEGQPEDFFIPYLWSVVFHSSDIYWNSKNILIFNPYKPS
;
A
#
# COMPACT_ATOMS: atom_id res chain seq x y z
N MET A 1 -7.49 8.25 -36.09
CA MET A 1 -6.70 7.01 -36.03
C MET A 1 -6.62 6.31 -37.41
N GLY A 2 -6.31 7.02 -38.50
CA GLY A 2 -5.94 6.35 -39.76
C GLY A 2 -4.43 6.44 -39.99
N THR A 3 -3.93 5.98 -41.13
CA THR A 3 -2.53 6.18 -41.59
C THR A 3 -2.02 7.64 -41.56
N SER A 4 -2.91 8.60 -41.33
CA SER A 4 -2.69 10.05 -41.38
C SER A 4 -2.94 10.81 -40.07
N SER A 5 -3.33 10.16 -38.95
CA SER A 5 -3.51 10.86 -37.67
C SER A 5 -2.25 10.82 -36.83
N SER A 6 -1.63 11.98 -36.61
CA SER A 6 -0.36 12.12 -35.88
C SER A 6 -0.45 12.94 -34.60
N SER A 7 -1.58 13.63 -34.36
CA SER A 7 -1.77 14.49 -33.17
C SER A 7 -3.16 14.34 -32.53
N LEU A 8 -3.26 14.62 -31.22
CA LEU A 8 -4.52 14.63 -30.44
C LEU A 8 -5.59 15.53 -31.05
N HIS A 9 -5.19 16.67 -31.61
CA HIS A 9 -6.09 17.66 -32.20
C HIS A 9 -6.78 17.18 -33.49
N GLU A 10 -6.19 16.23 -34.21
CA GLU A 10 -6.73 15.65 -35.44
C GLU A 10 -7.77 14.54 -35.20
N LEU A 11 -7.96 14.10 -33.95
CA LEU A 11 -8.86 13.00 -33.63
C LEU A 11 -10.33 13.37 -33.87
N ARG A 12 -10.71 14.61 -33.57
CA ARG A 12 -12.10 15.09 -33.69
C ARG A 12 -12.63 15.03 -35.13
N ASP A 13 -11.77 15.33 -36.09
CA ASP A 13 -12.11 15.38 -37.52
C ASP A 13 -11.73 14.09 -38.27
N ASN A 14 -11.39 13.04 -37.53
CA ASN A 14 -10.96 11.79 -38.13
C ASN A 14 -12.15 11.03 -38.75
N LYS A 15 -12.12 10.89 -40.08
CA LYS A 15 -13.16 10.22 -40.87
C LYS A 15 -13.45 8.78 -40.42
N TYR A 16 -12.42 8.03 -40.02
CA TYR A 16 -12.60 6.63 -39.58
C TYR A 16 -13.31 6.54 -38.23
N LEU A 17 -12.98 7.43 -37.29
CA LEU A 17 -13.68 7.48 -36.01
C LEU A 17 -15.13 7.97 -36.18
N GLN A 18 -15.36 8.94 -37.07
CA GLN A 18 -16.73 9.39 -37.40
C GLN A 18 -17.56 8.27 -38.03
N GLN A 19 -16.97 7.49 -38.93
CA GLN A 19 -17.62 6.31 -39.52
C GLN A 19 -17.92 5.25 -38.45
N PHE A 20 -16.97 4.99 -37.54
CA PHE A 20 -17.15 4.04 -36.44
C PHE A 20 -18.29 4.44 -35.48
N SER A 21 -18.39 5.73 -35.13
CA SER A 21 -19.50 6.27 -34.32
C SER A 21 -20.79 6.53 -35.13
N GLY A 22 -20.76 6.24 -36.44
CA GLY A 22 -21.83 6.54 -37.38
C GLY A 22 -23.08 5.67 -37.19
N LYS A 23 -24.04 5.82 -38.11
CA LYS A 23 -25.34 5.12 -38.08
C LYS A 23 -25.35 3.80 -38.84
N GLU A 24 -24.25 3.48 -39.52
CA GLU A 24 -24.12 2.26 -40.34
C GLU A 24 -23.35 1.17 -39.57
N PRO A 25 -23.81 -0.09 -39.63
CA PRO A 25 -23.11 -1.21 -39.02
C PRO A 25 -21.84 -1.55 -39.81
N ILE A 26 -20.77 -1.87 -39.10
CA ILE A 26 -19.48 -2.28 -39.67
C ILE A 26 -19.26 -3.76 -39.39
N SER A 27 -19.06 -4.55 -40.43
CA SER A 27 -18.79 -5.99 -40.29
C SER A 27 -17.41 -6.23 -39.67
N PRO A 28 -17.22 -7.25 -38.80
CA PRO A 28 -15.90 -7.63 -38.30
C PRO A 28 -14.88 -7.97 -39.41
N ASN A 29 -15.36 -8.39 -40.59
CA ASN A 29 -14.51 -8.75 -41.73
C ASN A 29 -14.26 -7.57 -42.70
N ASP A 30 -14.70 -6.36 -42.36
CA ASP A 30 -14.57 -5.20 -43.24
C ASP A 30 -13.12 -4.69 -43.32
N PRO A 31 -12.56 -4.41 -44.52
CA PRO A 31 -11.24 -3.79 -44.68
C PRO A 31 -11.07 -2.45 -43.94
N PHE A 32 -12.16 -1.80 -43.54
CA PHE A 32 -12.19 -0.63 -42.66
C PHE A 32 -11.27 -0.78 -41.44
N TRP A 33 -11.25 -1.94 -40.79
CA TRP A 33 -10.45 -2.17 -39.58
C TRP A 33 -8.96 -2.03 -39.83
N ASN A 34 -8.47 -2.45 -40.99
CA ASN A 34 -7.06 -2.28 -41.34
C ASN A 34 -6.66 -0.81 -41.42
N GLN A 35 -7.57 0.07 -41.84
CA GLN A 35 -7.33 1.50 -41.91
C GLN A 35 -7.46 2.15 -40.53
N LEU A 36 -8.53 1.84 -39.78
CA LEU A 36 -8.75 2.38 -38.44
C LEU A 36 -7.69 1.93 -37.42
N LEU A 37 -7.11 0.74 -37.57
CA LEU A 37 -6.12 0.20 -36.62
C LEU A 37 -4.67 0.47 -37.04
N SER A 38 -4.43 1.25 -38.09
CA SER A 38 -3.09 1.57 -38.61
C SER A 38 -2.52 2.90 -38.09
N PHE A 39 -3.01 3.37 -36.95
CA PHE A 39 -2.60 4.67 -36.39
C PHE A 39 -1.33 4.59 -35.56
N THR A 40 -0.51 5.64 -35.65
CA THR A 40 0.78 5.77 -34.94
C THR A 40 0.71 6.69 -33.73
N PHE A 41 -0.49 6.89 -33.18
CA PHE A 41 -0.76 7.72 -32.01
C PHE A 41 0.07 7.28 -30.81
N ALA A 42 0.79 8.22 -30.20
CA ALA A 42 1.50 7.96 -28.95
C ALA A 42 0.49 7.93 -27.79
N PRO A 43 0.46 6.87 -26.97
CA PRO A 43 -0.44 6.83 -25.82
C PRO A 43 -0.11 7.95 -24.82
N PRO A 44 -1.11 8.46 -24.08
CA PRO A 44 -0.89 9.49 -23.07
C PRO A 44 0.09 9.00 -21.98
N HIS A 45 1.00 9.88 -21.54
CA HIS A 45 2.07 9.55 -20.59
C HIS A 45 1.82 10.10 -19.17
N SER A 46 0.78 10.90 -19.00
CA SER A 46 0.39 11.48 -17.73
C SER A 46 -1.12 11.51 -17.61
N CYS A 47 -1.62 11.60 -16.38
CA CYS A 47 -3.04 11.84 -16.12
C CYS A 47 -3.58 13.09 -16.85
N ALA A 48 -2.75 14.13 -17.04
CA ALA A 48 -3.12 15.31 -17.81
C ALA A 48 -3.30 15.00 -19.32
N ASP A 49 -2.41 14.20 -19.90
CA ASP A 49 -2.52 13.77 -21.30
C ASP A 49 -3.73 12.86 -21.50
N CYS A 50 -3.99 11.96 -20.55
CA CYS A 50 -5.19 11.12 -20.54
C CYS A 50 -6.47 11.97 -20.58
N ARG A 51 -6.51 13.06 -19.79
CA ARG A 51 -7.64 13.99 -19.80
C ARG A 51 -7.81 14.70 -21.15
N LEU A 52 -6.72 15.16 -21.76
CA LEU A 52 -6.77 15.79 -23.09
C LEU A 52 -7.26 14.82 -24.17
N LEU A 53 -6.82 13.55 -24.10
CA LEU A 53 -7.33 12.50 -24.97
C LEU A 53 -8.84 12.34 -24.82
N GLU A 54 -9.32 12.20 -23.59
CA GLU A 54 -10.75 12.04 -23.31
C GLU A 54 -11.57 13.21 -23.83
N ASP A 55 -11.16 14.44 -23.55
CA ASP A 55 -11.84 15.64 -24.06
C ASP A 55 -11.88 15.68 -25.59
N SER A 56 -10.83 15.17 -26.26
CA SER A 56 -10.72 15.12 -27.72
C SER A 56 -11.63 14.06 -28.36
N ILE A 57 -11.80 12.91 -27.71
CA ILE A 57 -12.61 11.79 -28.24
C ILE A 57 -14.07 11.81 -27.78
N ARG A 58 -14.40 12.61 -26.75
CA ARG A 58 -15.74 12.66 -26.15
C ARG A 58 -16.89 12.86 -27.14
N PRO A 59 -16.83 13.77 -28.13
CA PRO A 59 -17.93 13.93 -29.09
C PRO A 59 -18.23 12.66 -29.90
N MET A 60 -17.20 11.86 -30.18
CA MET A 60 -17.33 10.60 -30.92
C MET A 60 -17.89 9.49 -30.03
N LEU A 61 -17.48 9.46 -28.76
CA LEU A 61 -18.02 8.52 -27.76
C LEU A 61 -19.50 8.83 -27.45
N ASP A 62 -19.89 10.10 -27.34
CA ASP A 62 -21.28 10.52 -27.19
C ASP A 62 -22.12 10.10 -28.41
N ALA A 63 -21.59 10.24 -29.63
CA ALA A 63 -22.26 9.78 -30.84
C ALA A 63 -22.40 8.24 -30.86
N LEU A 64 -21.32 7.53 -30.54
CA LEU A 64 -21.27 6.06 -30.47
C LEU A 64 -22.26 5.51 -29.44
N LEU A 65 -22.37 6.14 -28.26
CA LEU A 65 -23.31 5.75 -27.21
C LEU A 65 -24.76 5.64 -27.72
N ASN A 66 -25.14 6.55 -28.64
CA ASN A 66 -26.46 6.63 -29.22
C ASN A 66 -26.66 5.70 -30.42
N SER A 67 -25.62 5.48 -31.24
CA SER A 67 -25.71 4.68 -32.45
C SER A 67 -25.45 3.18 -32.23
N ASN A 68 -24.59 2.83 -31.28
CA ASN A 68 -24.11 1.47 -31.04
C ASN A 68 -25.21 0.44 -30.70
N PRO A 69 -26.28 0.77 -29.93
CA PRO A 69 -27.40 -0.17 -29.71
C PRO A 69 -28.11 -0.62 -31.00
N VAL A 70 -27.92 0.12 -32.11
CA VAL A 70 -28.45 -0.25 -33.43
C VAL A 70 -27.36 -0.85 -34.32
N THR A 71 -26.16 -0.27 -34.33
CA THR A 71 -25.09 -0.66 -35.25
C THR A 71 -24.30 -1.89 -34.80
N GLY A 72 -24.16 -2.11 -33.49
CA GLY A 72 -23.33 -3.20 -32.93
C GLY A 72 -21.82 -3.02 -33.19
N ASN A 73 -21.37 -1.80 -33.51
CA ASN A 73 -19.98 -1.54 -33.91
C ASN A 73 -18.96 -1.87 -32.81
N VAL A 74 -19.33 -1.73 -31.53
CA VAL A 74 -18.47 -2.10 -30.40
C VAL A 74 -18.30 -3.63 -30.33
N ALA A 75 -19.37 -4.40 -30.51
CA ALA A 75 -19.28 -5.86 -30.58
C ALA A 75 -18.41 -6.31 -31.78
N ALA A 76 -18.51 -5.62 -32.91
CA ALA A 76 -17.65 -5.88 -34.06
C ALA A 76 -16.17 -5.57 -33.78
N LEU A 77 -15.85 -4.44 -33.13
CA LEU A 77 -14.48 -4.12 -32.68
C LEU A 77 -13.93 -5.19 -31.73
N ILE A 78 -14.75 -5.66 -30.78
CA ILE A 78 -14.36 -6.74 -29.87
C ILE A 78 -14.01 -8.02 -30.64
N LYS A 79 -14.85 -8.42 -31.59
CA LYS A 79 -14.58 -9.61 -32.43
C LYS A 79 -13.27 -9.46 -33.20
N VAL A 80 -12.99 -8.28 -33.75
CA VAL A 80 -11.72 -7.97 -34.44
C VAL A 80 -10.54 -8.06 -33.47
N PHE A 81 -10.65 -7.49 -32.27
CA PHE A 81 -9.63 -7.61 -31.23
C PHE A 81 -9.38 -9.08 -30.86
N LEU A 82 -10.43 -9.88 -30.67
CA LEU A 82 -10.30 -11.30 -30.30
C LEU A 82 -9.59 -12.14 -31.38
N VAL A 83 -9.84 -11.85 -32.65
CA VAL A 83 -9.08 -12.46 -33.76
C VAL A 83 -7.61 -12.05 -33.64
N HIS A 84 -7.33 -10.75 -33.48
CA HIS A 84 -5.97 -10.26 -33.34
C HIS A 84 -5.25 -10.74 -32.07
N SER A 85 -5.95 -10.99 -30.96
CA SER A 85 -5.32 -11.53 -29.76
C SER A 85 -4.98 -13.01 -29.94
N SER A 86 -5.83 -13.78 -30.64
CA SER A 86 -5.64 -15.22 -30.82
C SER A 86 -4.40 -15.58 -31.63
N GLU A 87 -4.00 -14.75 -32.60
CA GLU A 87 -2.79 -14.99 -33.41
C GLU A 87 -1.55 -14.26 -32.84
N LEU A 88 -1.68 -13.56 -31.70
CA LEU A 88 -0.60 -12.74 -31.14
C LEU A 88 0.64 -13.57 -30.81
N LYS A 89 0.46 -14.79 -30.27
CA LYS A 89 1.55 -15.75 -30.02
C LYS A 89 2.34 -16.06 -31.29
N ALA A 90 1.63 -16.36 -32.38
CA ALA A 90 2.23 -16.64 -33.68
C ALA A 90 2.91 -15.39 -34.27
N ALA A 91 2.28 -14.22 -34.13
CA ALA A 91 2.84 -12.95 -34.60
C ALA A 91 4.16 -12.59 -33.89
N VAL A 92 4.27 -12.85 -32.58
CA VAL A 92 5.51 -12.66 -31.82
C VAL A 92 6.61 -13.59 -32.33
N GLN A 93 6.29 -14.87 -32.55
CA GLN A 93 7.24 -15.85 -33.08
C GLN A 93 7.72 -15.52 -34.50
N CYS A 94 6.84 -14.97 -35.35
CA CYS A 94 7.15 -14.57 -36.72
C CYS A 94 7.67 -13.13 -36.83
N GLU A 95 7.87 -12.43 -35.71
CA GLU A 95 8.24 -11.01 -35.66
C GLU A 95 7.33 -10.05 -36.46
N ASN A 96 6.05 -10.40 -36.61
CA ASN A 96 5.09 -9.61 -37.38
C ASN A 96 4.61 -8.39 -36.57
N LYS A 97 5.35 -7.28 -36.73
CA LYS A 97 5.09 -6.00 -36.03
C LYS A 97 3.71 -5.42 -36.32
N VAL A 98 3.17 -5.60 -37.53
CA VAL A 98 1.89 -5.00 -37.94
C VAL A 98 0.75 -5.60 -37.13
N PHE A 99 0.79 -6.91 -36.91
CA PHE A 99 -0.28 -7.60 -36.22
C PHE A 99 -0.31 -7.29 -34.71
N ILE A 100 0.87 -7.27 -34.06
CA ILE A 100 1.02 -6.84 -32.66
C ILE A 100 0.49 -5.40 -32.50
N TRP A 101 0.81 -4.55 -33.47
CA TRP A 101 0.38 -3.15 -33.47
C TRP A 101 -1.13 -2.98 -33.65
N GLN A 102 -1.77 -3.72 -34.56
CA GLN A 102 -3.23 -3.70 -34.72
C GLN A 102 -3.97 -4.27 -33.50
N ALA A 103 -3.42 -5.32 -32.87
CA ALA A 103 -3.93 -5.86 -31.61
C ALA A 103 -3.87 -4.82 -30.48
N TYR A 104 -2.74 -4.11 -30.35
CA TYR A 104 -2.58 -3.01 -29.40
C TYR A 104 -3.58 -1.88 -29.67
N ASN A 105 -3.67 -1.42 -30.91
CA ASN A 105 -4.51 -0.29 -31.31
C ASN A 105 -6.01 -0.58 -31.11
N SER A 106 -6.46 -1.80 -31.41
CA SER A 106 -7.85 -2.22 -31.18
C SER A 106 -8.17 -2.26 -29.69
N LEU A 107 -7.25 -2.81 -28.88
CA LEU A 107 -7.38 -2.84 -27.43
C LEU A 107 -7.40 -1.43 -26.81
N PHE A 108 -6.56 -0.53 -27.30
CA PHE A 108 -6.51 0.85 -26.83
C PHE A 108 -7.83 1.60 -27.08
N ILE A 109 -8.39 1.48 -28.29
CA ILE A 109 -9.71 2.03 -28.60
C ILE A 109 -10.77 1.41 -27.69
N LEU A 110 -10.74 0.08 -27.52
CA LEU A 110 -11.68 -0.63 -26.68
C LEU A 110 -11.62 -0.16 -25.22
N ARG A 111 -10.43 0.02 -24.63
CA ARG A 111 -10.28 0.56 -23.27
C ARG A 111 -10.93 1.93 -23.13
N CYS A 112 -10.71 2.83 -24.10
CA CYS A 112 -11.29 4.17 -24.07
C CYS A 112 -12.83 4.13 -24.09
N ILE A 113 -13.41 3.25 -24.91
CA ILE A 113 -14.86 3.05 -25.00
C ILE A 113 -15.42 2.46 -23.70
N LEU A 114 -14.81 1.38 -23.20
CA LEU A 114 -15.25 0.70 -21.97
C LEU A 114 -15.20 1.63 -20.77
N LYS A 115 -14.13 2.42 -20.63
CA LYS A 115 -14.02 3.42 -19.56
C LYS A 115 -15.16 4.42 -19.61
N TYR A 116 -15.43 4.99 -20.78
CA TYR A 116 -16.50 5.97 -20.95
C TYR A 116 -17.88 5.38 -20.68
N PHE A 117 -18.16 4.14 -21.12
CA PHE A 117 -19.42 3.46 -20.83
C PHE A 117 -19.58 3.18 -19.33
N ILE A 118 -18.54 2.70 -18.65
CA ILE A 118 -18.58 2.45 -17.20
C ILE A 118 -18.82 3.75 -16.43
N GLU A 119 -18.12 4.84 -16.78
CA GLU A 119 -18.26 6.14 -16.12
C GLU A 119 -19.61 6.83 -16.35
N THR A 120 -20.30 6.51 -17.45
CA THR A 120 -21.53 7.19 -17.89
C THR A 120 -22.79 6.36 -17.62
N LEU A 121 -22.71 5.04 -17.81
CA LEU A 121 -23.86 4.13 -17.74
C LEU A 121 -23.80 3.15 -16.56
N GLY A 122 -22.64 3.01 -15.90
CA GLY A 122 -22.40 1.92 -14.96
C GLY A 122 -22.32 0.55 -15.64
N GLU A 123 -22.27 -0.51 -14.82
CA GLU A 123 -22.07 -1.88 -15.29
C GLU A 123 -23.22 -2.39 -16.19
N GLU A 124 -24.46 -2.30 -15.72
CA GLU A 124 -25.63 -2.84 -16.45
C GLU A 124 -25.83 -2.17 -17.81
N GLY A 125 -25.63 -0.86 -17.89
CA GLY A 125 -25.72 -0.13 -19.15
C GLY A 125 -24.55 -0.42 -20.08
N THR A 126 -23.34 -0.65 -19.54
CA THR A 126 -22.19 -1.08 -20.33
C THR A 126 -22.45 -2.45 -20.96
N LEU A 127 -23.00 -3.42 -20.23
CA LEU A 127 -23.32 -4.75 -20.77
C LEU A 127 -24.28 -4.67 -21.96
N LYS A 128 -25.31 -3.82 -21.89
CA LYS A 128 -26.23 -3.60 -23.03
C LYS A 128 -25.53 -3.05 -24.27
N GLN A 129 -24.49 -2.23 -24.09
CA GLN A 129 -23.69 -1.70 -25.21
C GLN A 129 -22.76 -2.76 -25.83
N LEU A 130 -22.56 -3.92 -25.19
CA LEU A 130 -21.77 -5.03 -25.73
C LEU A 130 -22.61 -6.04 -26.52
N GLU A 131 -23.93 -5.88 -26.57
CA GLU A 131 -24.81 -6.74 -27.35
C GLU A 131 -24.50 -6.65 -28.85
N ASP A 132 -24.42 -7.80 -29.52
CA ASP A 132 -24.33 -7.83 -30.98
C ASP A 132 -25.72 -7.64 -31.60
N ALA A 133 -26.12 -6.38 -31.70
CA ALA A 133 -27.42 -5.99 -32.24
C ALA A 133 -27.66 -6.51 -33.67
N GLN A 134 -26.61 -6.67 -34.49
CA GLN A 134 -26.74 -7.14 -35.87
C GLN A 134 -26.92 -8.65 -35.95
N GLN A 135 -26.09 -9.41 -35.22
CA GLN A 135 -26.24 -10.85 -35.12
C GLN A 135 -27.60 -11.22 -34.52
N ASN A 136 -28.01 -10.55 -33.44
CA ASN A 136 -29.27 -10.84 -32.75
C ASN A 136 -30.51 -10.53 -33.63
N ARG A 137 -30.41 -9.55 -34.54
CA ARG A 137 -31.46 -9.28 -35.54
C ARG A 137 -31.50 -10.33 -36.65
N ASN A 138 -30.35 -10.79 -37.10
CA ASN A 138 -30.23 -11.71 -38.23
C ASN A 138 -30.47 -13.18 -37.83
N ASP A 139 -30.09 -13.58 -36.61
CA ASP A 139 -30.28 -14.92 -36.05
C ASP A 139 -30.71 -14.83 -34.57
N PRO A 140 -32.02 -14.62 -34.31
CA PRO A 140 -32.54 -14.52 -32.94
C PRO A 140 -32.39 -15.81 -32.13
N SER A 141 -32.27 -16.97 -32.78
CA SER A 141 -32.09 -18.26 -32.11
C SER A 141 -30.70 -18.44 -31.51
N ASN A 142 -29.68 -17.77 -32.07
CA ASN A 142 -28.30 -17.78 -31.58
C ASN A 142 -27.87 -16.37 -31.13
N ALA A 143 -28.76 -15.69 -30.42
CA ALA A 143 -28.47 -14.35 -29.90
C ALA A 143 -27.20 -14.39 -29.02
N SER A 144 -26.27 -13.48 -29.30
CA SER A 144 -25.04 -13.33 -28.53
C SER A 144 -25.36 -12.73 -27.17
N GLU A 145 -25.01 -13.45 -26.11
CA GLU A 145 -25.05 -12.94 -24.73
C GLU A 145 -23.86 -11.99 -24.51
N PRO A 146 -24.10 -10.74 -24.08
CA PRO A 146 -23.03 -9.76 -23.85
C PRO A 146 -22.05 -10.24 -22.77
N GLU A 147 -22.50 -11.02 -21.78
CA GLU A 147 -21.66 -11.59 -20.73
C GLU A 147 -20.63 -12.58 -21.29
N LYS A 148 -21.00 -13.40 -22.29
CA LYS A 148 -20.08 -14.34 -22.95
C LYS A 148 -19.03 -13.62 -23.78
N LEU A 149 -19.43 -12.52 -24.44
CA LEU A 149 -18.50 -11.68 -25.19
C LEU A 149 -17.51 -10.99 -24.25
N LEU A 150 -18.01 -10.44 -23.13
CA LEU A 150 -17.17 -9.85 -22.09
C LEU A 150 -16.23 -10.89 -21.45
N GLU A 151 -16.69 -12.10 -21.17
CA GLU A 151 -15.85 -13.19 -20.68
C GLU A 151 -14.72 -13.53 -21.65
N SER A 152 -15.01 -13.51 -22.96
CA SER A 152 -14.02 -13.77 -24.00
C SER A 152 -12.96 -12.66 -24.08
N VAL A 153 -13.37 -11.39 -23.92
CA VAL A 153 -12.43 -10.25 -23.80
C VAL A 153 -11.56 -10.42 -22.56
N ILE A 154 -12.14 -10.66 -21.39
CA ILE A 154 -11.39 -10.82 -20.15
C ILE A 154 -10.41 -11.99 -20.27
N ASN A 155 -10.83 -13.12 -20.84
CA ASN A 155 -9.94 -14.26 -21.05
C ASN A 155 -8.76 -13.91 -21.99
N ALA A 156 -9.02 -13.19 -23.09
CA ALA A 156 -7.95 -12.73 -23.98
C ALA A 156 -6.97 -11.77 -23.29
N LEU A 157 -7.44 -10.88 -22.42
CA LEU A 157 -6.56 -9.99 -21.63
C LEU A 157 -5.66 -10.78 -20.68
N PHE A 158 -6.20 -11.83 -20.05
CA PHE A 158 -5.43 -12.71 -19.18
C PHE A 158 -4.36 -13.46 -19.98
N GLU A 159 -4.72 -14.05 -21.12
CA GLU A 159 -3.78 -14.74 -22.03
C GLU A 159 -2.66 -13.82 -22.51
N ILE A 160 -2.96 -12.55 -22.82
CA ILE A 160 -1.95 -11.55 -23.19
C ILE A 160 -0.95 -11.34 -22.04
N ILE A 161 -1.40 -11.31 -20.78
CA ILE A 161 -0.53 -11.08 -19.63
C ILE A 161 0.29 -12.33 -19.31
N VAL A 162 -0.30 -13.53 -19.37
CA VAL A 162 0.34 -14.75 -18.85
C VAL A 162 1.04 -15.59 -19.90
N ASP A 163 0.60 -15.58 -21.14
CA ASP A 163 1.13 -16.47 -22.18
C ASP A 163 2.05 -15.79 -23.20
N ILE A 164 2.02 -14.45 -23.28
CA ILE A 164 2.90 -13.69 -24.18
C ILE A 164 4.17 -13.32 -23.44
N SER A 165 5.32 -13.66 -24.01
CA SER A 165 6.62 -13.28 -23.46
C SER A 165 6.80 -11.76 -23.47
N LEU A 166 7.24 -11.20 -22.34
CA LEU A 166 7.53 -9.79 -22.22
C LEU A 166 8.86 -9.44 -22.91
N ASP A 167 8.79 -8.60 -23.93
CA ASP A 167 9.94 -7.99 -24.61
C ASP A 167 9.63 -6.55 -25.03
N SER A 168 10.57 -5.89 -25.70
CA SER A 168 10.38 -4.51 -26.19
C SER A 168 9.17 -4.30 -27.10
N LYS A 169 8.77 -5.30 -27.87
CA LYS A 169 7.67 -5.24 -28.84
C LYS A 169 6.33 -5.51 -28.17
N THR A 170 6.29 -6.37 -27.15
CA THR A 170 5.06 -6.79 -26.45
C THR A 170 4.77 -5.95 -25.20
N TYR A 171 5.74 -5.21 -24.67
CA TYR A 171 5.57 -4.38 -23.47
C TYR A 171 4.32 -3.49 -23.51
N ALA A 172 4.08 -2.79 -24.63
CA ALA A 172 2.97 -1.85 -24.77
C ALA A 172 1.60 -2.54 -24.71
N ILE A 173 1.44 -3.70 -25.38
CA ILE A 173 0.18 -4.45 -25.35
C ILE A 173 -0.07 -5.11 -23.98
N THR A 174 0.98 -5.53 -23.29
CA THR A 174 0.86 -6.03 -21.91
C THR A 174 0.41 -4.92 -20.95
N VAL A 175 1.00 -3.72 -21.03
CA VAL A 175 0.56 -2.55 -20.25
C VAL A 175 -0.91 -2.21 -20.55
N GLU A 176 -1.28 -2.20 -21.83
CA GLU A 176 -2.65 -1.89 -22.25
C GLU A 176 -3.66 -2.94 -21.75
N ALA A 177 -3.28 -4.22 -21.74
CA ALA A 177 -4.10 -5.28 -21.17
C ALA A 177 -4.33 -5.10 -19.67
N VAL A 178 -3.27 -4.76 -18.92
CA VAL A 178 -3.37 -4.45 -17.47
C VAL A 178 -4.28 -3.23 -17.24
N HIS A 179 -4.09 -2.14 -17.98
CA HIS A 179 -4.96 -0.96 -17.86
C HIS A 179 -6.42 -1.28 -18.19
N THR A 180 -6.67 -2.10 -19.21
CA THR A 180 -8.03 -2.49 -19.60
C THR A 180 -8.70 -3.31 -18.51
N LEU A 181 -7.98 -4.21 -17.84
CA LEU A 181 -8.49 -4.94 -16.68
C LEU A 181 -8.80 -4.02 -15.49
N ILE A 182 -7.93 -3.05 -15.20
CA ILE A 182 -8.19 -2.04 -14.16
C ILE A 182 -9.44 -1.24 -14.50
N VAL A 183 -9.62 -0.84 -15.77
CA VAL A 183 -10.83 -0.15 -16.25
C VAL A 183 -12.08 -1.00 -16.07
N LEU A 184 -12.04 -2.27 -16.46
CA LEU A 184 -13.18 -3.18 -16.27
C LEU A 184 -13.53 -3.35 -14.79
N LEU A 185 -12.54 -3.52 -13.92
CA LEU A 185 -12.74 -3.67 -12.47
C LEU A 185 -13.19 -2.35 -11.81
N SER A 186 -12.97 -1.20 -12.44
CA SER A 186 -13.38 0.12 -11.93
C SER A 186 -14.89 0.30 -11.82
N VAL A 187 -15.71 -0.65 -12.31
CA VAL A 187 -17.16 -0.69 -12.05
C VAL A 187 -17.49 -0.51 -10.56
N GLN A 188 -16.62 -0.99 -9.66
CA GLN A 188 -16.81 -0.82 -8.21
C GLN A 188 -16.72 0.66 -7.76
N MET A 189 -15.94 1.50 -8.46
CA MET A 189 -15.84 2.93 -8.15
C MET A 189 -17.16 3.69 -8.39
N PHE A 190 -17.99 3.18 -9.30
CA PHE A 190 -19.22 3.80 -9.79
C PHE A 190 -20.48 3.06 -9.32
N SER A 191 -20.36 2.12 -8.38
CA SER A 191 -21.45 1.31 -7.87
C SER A 191 -21.53 1.41 -6.35
N SER A 192 -22.77 1.48 -5.82
CA SER A 192 -23.05 1.32 -4.39
C SER A 192 -23.25 -0.15 -3.99
N ARG A 193 -23.32 -1.06 -4.97
CA ARG A 193 -23.48 -2.49 -4.74
C ARG A 193 -22.12 -3.11 -4.40
N SER A 194 -22.16 -4.18 -3.60
CA SER A 194 -20.96 -4.96 -3.29
C SER A 194 -20.48 -5.72 -4.53
N ALA A 195 -19.15 -5.86 -4.66
CA ALA A 195 -18.49 -6.47 -5.82
C ALA A 195 -18.94 -7.90 -6.13
N HIS A 196 -19.39 -8.67 -5.13
CA HIS A 196 -19.85 -10.05 -5.36
C HIS A 196 -21.11 -10.15 -6.23
N VAL A 197 -21.84 -9.04 -6.40
CA VAL A 197 -23.04 -8.96 -7.24
C VAL A 197 -22.70 -8.50 -8.67
N SER A 198 -21.50 -7.98 -8.89
CA SER A 198 -21.07 -7.52 -10.21
C SER A 198 -20.82 -8.70 -11.15
N THR A 199 -21.33 -8.58 -12.37
CA THR A 199 -21.10 -9.53 -13.46
C THR A 199 -19.61 -9.58 -13.84
N VAL A 200 -18.94 -8.42 -13.91
CA VAL A 200 -17.49 -8.34 -14.20
C VAL A 200 -16.69 -9.12 -13.16
N TYR A 201 -16.93 -8.87 -11.87
CA TYR A 201 -16.25 -9.60 -10.79
C TYR A 201 -16.62 -11.08 -10.79
N SER A 202 -17.88 -11.44 -11.04
CA SER A 202 -18.30 -12.84 -11.16
C SER A 202 -17.55 -13.58 -12.27
N ILE A 203 -17.42 -12.97 -13.45
CA ILE A 203 -16.66 -13.53 -14.58
C ILE A 203 -15.18 -13.69 -14.19
N ILE A 204 -14.56 -12.68 -13.58
CA ILE A 204 -13.14 -12.73 -13.20
C ILE A 204 -12.88 -13.80 -12.12
N MET A 205 -13.78 -13.93 -11.14
CA MET A 205 -13.57 -14.83 -10.00
C MET A 205 -13.93 -16.29 -10.32
N HIS A 206 -14.97 -16.54 -11.14
CA HIS A 206 -15.54 -17.88 -11.36
C HIS A 206 -15.73 -18.27 -12.83
N GLY A 207 -15.51 -17.35 -13.78
CA GLY A 207 -15.56 -17.64 -15.20
C GLY A 207 -14.35 -18.42 -15.69
N LYS A 208 -14.25 -18.59 -17.01
CA LYS A 208 -13.19 -19.38 -17.66
C LYS A 208 -11.78 -18.91 -17.30
N CYS A 209 -11.57 -17.61 -17.10
CA CYS A 209 -10.26 -17.05 -16.81
C CYS A 209 -9.72 -17.42 -15.41
N ALA A 210 -10.58 -17.88 -14.48
CA ALA A 210 -10.18 -18.21 -13.11
C ALA A 210 -9.11 -19.33 -13.04
N ILE A 211 -9.02 -20.16 -14.08
CA ILE A 211 -7.96 -21.20 -14.22
C ILE A 211 -6.55 -20.58 -14.24
N HIS A 212 -6.42 -19.34 -14.71
CA HIS A 212 -5.15 -18.63 -14.81
C HIS A 212 -4.74 -17.95 -13.50
N SER A 213 -5.55 -18.03 -12.42
CA SER A 213 -5.33 -17.29 -11.17
C SER A 213 -3.92 -17.41 -10.59
N LEU A 214 -3.38 -18.63 -10.48
CA LEU A 214 -2.02 -18.86 -9.98
C LEU A 214 -0.95 -18.23 -10.89
N LEU A 215 -1.08 -18.44 -12.21
CA LEU A 215 -0.10 -17.94 -13.18
C LEU A 215 -0.17 -16.42 -13.30
N LEU A 216 -1.36 -15.82 -13.24
CA LEU A 216 -1.56 -14.39 -13.26
C LEU A 216 -0.92 -13.73 -12.05
N ILE A 217 -1.20 -14.21 -10.83
CA ILE A 217 -0.62 -13.64 -9.61
C ILE A 217 0.91 -13.76 -9.62
N LYS A 218 1.44 -14.91 -10.07
CA LYS A 218 2.87 -15.07 -10.28
C LYS A 218 3.42 -14.03 -11.24
N THR A 219 2.79 -13.85 -12.39
CA THR A 219 3.26 -12.94 -13.46
C THR A 219 3.20 -11.48 -13.02
N LEU A 220 2.12 -11.05 -12.36
CA LEU A 220 1.99 -9.70 -11.81
C LEU A 220 3.04 -9.42 -10.73
N LEU A 221 3.33 -10.39 -9.85
CA LEU A 221 4.42 -10.28 -8.89
C LEU A 221 5.79 -10.23 -9.58
N GLN A 222 5.99 -10.96 -10.68
CA GLN A 222 7.23 -10.91 -11.46
C GLN A 222 7.43 -9.52 -12.07
N HIS A 223 6.41 -8.97 -12.73
CA HIS A 223 6.48 -7.60 -13.27
C HIS A 223 6.77 -6.57 -12.18
N TYR A 224 6.09 -6.69 -11.03
CA TYR A 224 6.35 -5.83 -9.89
C TYR A 224 7.79 -6.00 -9.37
N SER A 225 8.31 -7.22 -9.25
CA SER A 225 9.61 -7.47 -8.67
C SER A 225 10.78 -7.14 -9.60
N ASN A 226 10.59 -7.25 -10.92
CA ASN A 226 11.64 -6.95 -11.89
C ASN A 226 11.88 -5.45 -12.06
N GLN A 227 10.86 -4.62 -11.84
CA GLN A 227 10.94 -3.16 -12.02
C GLN A 227 11.47 -2.79 -13.43
N ASP A 228 11.05 -3.53 -14.46
CA ASP A 228 11.50 -3.33 -15.83
C ASP A 228 11.12 -1.92 -16.31
N MET A 229 12.13 -1.16 -16.75
CA MET A 229 11.91 0.16 -17.33
C MET A 229 11.23 0.02 -18.69
N CYS A 230 10.39 1.00 -19.03
CA CYS A 230 9.79 1.08 -20.35
C CYS A 230 10.91 1.07 -21.43
N PRO A 231 10.94 0.07 -22.33
CA PRO A 231 12.05 -0.17 -23.26
C PRO A 231 12.43 1.01 -24.17
N HIS A 232 11.52 1.97 -24.33
CA HIS A 232 11.63 3.06 -25.29
C HIS A 232 11.89 4.43 -24.67
N CYS A 233 12.12 4.49 -23.36
CA CYS A 233 12.62 5.68 -22.68
C CYS A 233 14.14 5.92 -22.90
N ILE A 234 14.86 4.98 -23.52
CA ILE A 234 16.34 4.97 -23.58
C ILE A 234 16.91 5.27 -24.98
N THR A 235 16.14 5.10 -26.07
CA THR A 235 16.65 5.14 -27.45
C THR A 235 15.90 6.14 -28.34
N ALA A 236 16.24 7.42 -28.24
CA ALA A 236 15.70 8.49 -29.09
C ALA A 236 16.69 9.01 -30.15
N ALA A 237 17.49 8.14 -30.77
CA ALA A 237 18.53 8.56 -31.72
C ALA A 237 18.30 8.15 -33.18
N GLU A 238 17.40 7.21 -33.50
CA GLU A 238 17.22 6.77 -34.89
C GLU A 238 15.73 6.73 -35.27
N GLY A 239 15.39 7.54 -36.26
CA GLY A 239 14.01 7.91 -36.60
C GLY A 239 13.14 6.78 -37.15
N GLY A 240 11.83 7.05 -37.17
CA GLY A 240 10.83 6.31 -37.94
C GLY A 240 10.02 5.26 -37.18
N SER A 241 10.22 5.09 -35.87
CA SER A 241 9.41 4.18 -35.05
C SER A 241 8.55 4.97 -34.06
N ILE A 242 7.31 4.52 -33.87
CA ILE A 242 6.31 4.97 -32.87
C ILE A 242 6.90 4.96 -31.45
N ILE A 243 8.07 4.35 -31.30
CA ILE A 243 8.73 4.09 -30.04
C ILE A 243 10.17 4.63 -29.99
N ALA A 244 10.54 5.58 -30.87
CA ALA A 244 11.90 6.16 -30.91
C ALA A 244 11.96 7.71 -30.96
N GLY A 245 10.83 8.42 -30.88
CA GLY A 245 10.81 9.90 -30.85
C GLY A 245 10.95 10.52 -29.45
N LEU A 246 11.26 9.72 -28.43
CA LEU A 246 10.68 9.85 -27.08
C LEU A 246 11.65 10.37 -25.99
N ALA A 247 12.74 11.08 -26.32
CA ALA A 247 13.63 11.68 -25.29
C ALA A 247 14.35 12.99 -25.66
N SER A 248 14.07 13.65 -26.79
CA SER A 248 14.90 14.79 -27.25
C SER A 248 14.61 16.15 -26.61
N GLY A 249 13.63 16.27 -25.69
CA GLY A 249 13.23 17.57 -25.15
C GLY A 249 14.03 18.09 -23.94
N LEU A 250 14.54 17.21 -23.06
CA LEU A 250 15.02 17.64 -21.73
C LEU A 250 16.34 17.03 -21.24
N TRP A 251 16.88 16.01 -21.92
CA TRP A 251 18.09 15.34 -21.40
C TRP A 251 19.41 16.08 -21.67
N ASN A 252 19.51 16.85 -22.77
CA ASN A 252 20.75 17.59 -23.08
C ASN A 252 20.96 18.87 -22.26
N VAL A 253 19.98 19.30 -21.45
CA VAL A 253 20.08 20.56 -20.68
C VAL A 253 20.17 20.34 -19.17
N LEU A 254 19.81 19.17 -18.63
CA LEU A 254 19.68 18.99 -17.17
C LEU A 254 20.70 18.06 -16.51
N THR A 255 21.58 17.39 -17.24
CA THR A 255 22.63 16.53 -16.65
C THR A 255 23.96 17.23 -16.37
N LEU A 256 24.02 18.57 -16.44
CA LEU A 256 25.26 19.29 -16.17
C LEU A 256 25.22 20.31 -15.02
N ASN A 257 24.13 20.48 -14.25
CA ASN A 257 24.16 21.58 -13.28
C ASN A 257 23.34 21.54 -11.97
N TYR A 258 22.89 20.40 -11.43
CA TYR A 258 22.34 20.41 -10.05
C TYR A 258 22.67 19.16 -9.23
N ALA A 259 23.74 19.25 -8.45
CA ALA A 259 23.88 18.50 -7.21
C ALA A 259 22.93 19.11 -6.17
N GLY A 260 21.82 18.43 -5.83
CA GLY A 260 21.03 18.80 -4.64
C GLY A 260 19.50 18.68 -4.70
N SER A 261 18.87 18.14 -5.74
CA SER A 261 17.41 17.90 -5.76
C SER A 261 17.05 16.43 -5.52
N SER A 262 16.02 16.20 -4.70
CA SER A 262 15.43 14.88 -4.42
C SER A 262 14.99 14.15 -5.68
N PRO A 263 15.01 12.79 -5.69
CA PRO A 263 14.69 12.00 -6.87
C PRO A 263 13.17 11.95 -7.09
N LYS A 264 12.62 12.95 -7.79
CA LYS A 264 11.44 12.75 -8.65
C LYS A 264 11.93 12.08 -9.93
N ASP A 265 11.41 10.98 -10.48
CA ASP A 265 10.41 9.99 -10.09
C ASP A 265 10.80 8.72 -10.89
N LEU A 266 11.57 7.80 -10.32
CA LEU A 266 11.92 6.54 -10.99
C LEU A 266 10.68 5.70 -11.31
N SER A 267 9.60 5.89 -10.53
CA SER A 267 8.27 5.27 -10.71
C SER A 267 7.62 5.61 -12.04
N SER A 268 7.91 6.78 -12.62
CA SER A 268 7.38 7.17 -13.94
C SER A 268 7.91 6.30 -15.08
N PHE A 269 9.02 5.58 -14.87
CA PHE A 269 9.65 4.73 -15.88
C PHE A 269 9.32 3.24 -15.76
N THR A 270 8.78 2.79 -14.61
CA THR A 270 8.43 1.38 -14.35
C THR A 270 6.92 1.15 -14.40
N VAL A 271 6.27 1.69 -15.44
CA VAL A 271 4.80 1.69 -15.62
C VAL A 271 4.20 0.30 -15.42
N LEU A 272 4.71 -0.72 -16.13
CA LEU A 272 4.15 -2.08 -16.01
C LEU A 272 4.24 -2.64 -14.59
N ALA A 273 5.33 -2.37 -13.86
CA ALA A 273 5.51 -2.84 -12.49
C ALA A 273 4.47 -2.23 -11.54
N ASN A 274 4.26 -0.91 -11.65
CA ASN A 274 3.27 -0.19 -10.84
C ASN A 274 1.84 -0.65 -11.17
N GLN A 275 1.47 -0.70 -12.45
CA GLN A 275 0.13 -1.11 -12.87
C GLN A 275 -0.16 -2.58 -12.53
N SER A 276 0.84 -3.46 -12.64
CA SER A 276 0.70 -4.87 -12.25
C SER A 276 0.44 -5.01 -10.76
N LEU A 277 1.09 -4.19 -9.92
CA LEU A 277 0.83 -4.16 -8.49
C LEU A 277 -0.60 -3.66 -8.19
N LEU A 278 -1.04 -2.58 -8.83
CA LEU A 278 -2.41 -2.08 -8.66
C LEU A 278 -3.46 -3.13 -9.06
N LEU A 279 -3.29 -3.77 -10.21
CA LEU A 279 -4.19 -4.85 -10.66
C LEU A 279 -4.18 -6.02 -9.67
N LEU A 280 -3.01 -6.47 -9.20
CA LEU A 280 -2.88 -7.53 -8.21
C LEU A 280 -3.67 -7.19 -6.94
N LEU A 281 -3.53 -5.97 -6.43
CA LEU A 281 -4.23 -5.52 -5.22
C LEU A 281 -5.74 -5.48 -5.43
N ILE A 282 -6.22 -5.04 -6.61
CA ILE A 282 -7.66 -5.08 -6.94
C ILE A 282 -8.18 -6.52 -6.92
N LEU A 283 -7.48 -7.45 -7.57
CA LEU A 283 -7.89 -8.85 -7.66
C LEU A 283 -7.94 -9.54 -6.29
N VAL A 284 -7.06 -9.19 -5.36
CA VAL A 284 -6.92 -9.90 -4.07
C VAL A 284 -7.82 -9.36 -2.96
N ASN A 285 -8.28 -8.11 -3.06
CA ASN A 285 -9.04 -7.45 -2.00
C ASN A 285 -10.56 -7.46 -2.19
N HIS A 286 -11.07 -7.85 -3.36
CA HIS A 286 -12.52 -7.95 -3.59
C HIS A 286 -13.04 -9.37 -3.36
N CYS A 287 -14.33 -9.48 -3.04
CA CYS A 287 -15.03 -10.76 -2.86
C CYS A 287 -14.35 -11.66 -1.80
N THR A 288 -13.98 -11.12 -0.63
CA THR A 288 -13.14 -11.85 0.34
C THR A 288 -13.94 -12.67 1.35
N ASN A 289 -15.14 -12.21 1.72
CA ASN A 289 -15.92 -12.78 2.83
C ASN A 289 -17.27 -13.39 2.42
N TYR A 290 -17.50 -13.66 1.13
CA TYR A 290 -18.76 -14.25 0.67
C TYR A 290 -18.68 -15.78 0.60
N LYS A 291 -19.51 -16.48 1.39
CA LYS A 291 -19.45 -17.96 1.57
C LYS A 291 -19.54 -18.75 0.27
N GLU A 292 -20.24 -18.22 -0.74
CA GLU A 292 -20.49 -18.92 -2.01
C GLU A 292 -19.49 -18.52 -3.11
N MET A 293 -18.70 -17.46 -2.90
CA MET A 293 -17.76 -16.92 -3.89
C MET A 293 -16.36 -16.86 -3.29
N LYS A 294 -15.52 -17.86 -3.58
CA LYS A 294 -14.11 -17.86 -3.13
C LYS A 294 -13.28 -17.04 -4.10
N ASN A 295 -12.40 -16.18 -3.59
CA ASN A 295 -11.45 -15.44 -4.41
C ASN A 295 -10.20 -16.31 -4.71
N PRO A 296 -10.01 -16.81 -5.95
CA PRO A 296 -8.88 -17.67 -6.29
C PRO A 296 -7.54 -16.92 -6.31
N TYR A 297 -7.56 -15.62 -6.64
CA TYR A 297 -6.36 -14.78 -6.70
C TYR A 297 -5.80 -14.49 -5.30
N ARG A 298 -6.69 -14.26 -4.33
CA ARG A 298 -6.33 -14.13 -2.91
C ARG A 298 -5.73 -15.42 -2.36
N ALA A 299 -6.34 -16.56 -2.67
CA ALA A 299 -5.78 -17.86 -2.30
C ALA A 299 -4.38 -18.08 -2.90
N ALA A 300 -4.19 -17.74 -4.18
CA ALA A 300 -2.91 -17.83 -4.86
C ALA A 300 -1.82 -16.93 -4.23
N LEU A 301 -2.14 -15.69 -3.85
CA LEU A 301 -1.18 -14.78 -3.21
C LEU A 301 -0.77 -15.26 -1.81
N PHE A 302 -1.64 -15.94 -1.08
CA PHE A 302 -1.32 -16.37 0.29
C PHE A 302 -0.74 -17.78 0.38
N SER A 303 -0.77 -18.55 -0.71
CA SER A 303 -0.24 -19.92 -0.74
C SER A 303 1.14 -20.05 -1.41
N PHE A 304 1.65 -19.03 -2.12
CA PHE A 304 2.92 -19.18 -2.85
C PHE A 304 4.11 -19.44 -1.92
N LYS A 305 5.08 -20.18 -2.45
CA LYS A 305 6.27 -20.66 -1.73
C LYS A 305 7.56 -20.10 -2.32
N ASN A 306 8.64 -20.18 -1.53
CA ASN A 306 9.95 -19.76 -1.99
C ASN A 306 10.46 -20.68 -3.11
N SER A 307 11.02 -20.11 -4.17
CA SER A 307 11.68 -20.89 -5.24
C SER A 307 12.93 -21.61 -4.75
N ASN A 308 13.61 -21.04 -3.75
CA ASN A 308 14.89 -21.50 -3.25
C ASN A 308 14.76 -22.52 -2.10
N SER A 309 13.54 -22.88 -1.68
CA SER A 309 13.30 -23.95 -0.72
C SER A 309 13.10 -25.28 -1.46
N ASP A 310 13.98 -26.24 -1.18
CA ASP A 310 13.91 -27.64 -1.65
C ASP A 310 12.90 -28.48 -0.86
N GLU A 311 12.03 -27.85 -0.05
CA GLU A 311 11.01 -28.56 0.70
C GLU A 311 10.06 -29.30 -0.26
N ILE A 312 10.19 -30.63 -0.29
CA ILE A 312 9.25 -31.56 -0.90
C ILE A 312 8.04 -31.58 0.01
N VAL A 313 7.09 -30.68 -0.21
CA VAL A 313 5.83 -30.69 0.54
C VAL A 313 4.77 -31.38 -0.30
N SER A 314 4.20 -32.45 0.25
CA SER A 314 2.93 -33.03 -0.17
C SER A 314 1.80 -32.05 0.19
N ASP A 315 1.60 -31.00 -0.60
CA ASP A 315 0.49 -30.07 -0.37
C ASP A 315 -0.70 -30.38 -1.25
N ASP A 316 -1.87 -30.53 -0.62
CA ASP A 316 -3.19 -30.61 -1.26
C ASP A 316 -3.60 -29.26 -1.92
N ILE A 317 -2.86 -28.17 -1.68
CA ILE A 317 -3.17 -26.82 -2.16
C ILE A 317 -2.22 -26.45 -3.31
N ALA A 318 -2.79 -26.17 -4.48
CA ALA A 318 -2.04 -25.68 -5.62
C ALA A 318 -1.37 -24.33 -5.30
N ALA A 319 -0.04 -24.28 -5.38
CA ALA A 319 0.77 -23.09 -5.08
C ALA A 319 1.90 -22.94 -6.11
N PHE A 320 2.20 -21.70 -6.50
CA PHE A 320 3.35 -21.40 -7.35
C PHE A 320 4.60 -21.09 -6.51
N LYS A 321 5.78 -21.21 -7.14
CA LYS A 321 7.07 -20.82 -6.54
C LYS A 321 7.50 -19.44 -7.02
N PHE A 322 8.07 -18.65 -6.11
CA PHE A 322 8.57 -17.29 -6.36
C PHE A 322 9.82 -17.00 -5.50
N ASP A 323 10.77 -16.21 -6.01
CA ASP A 323 11.97 -15.85 -5.25
C ASP A 323 11.65 -14.78 -4.19
N TYR A 324 11.68 -15.20 -2.93
CA TYR A 324 11.40 -14.32 -1.80
C TYR A 324 12.39 -13.16 -1.68
N ASN A 325 13.64 -13.36 -2.08
CA ASN A 325 14.68 -12.33 -1.95
C ASN A 325 14.44 -11.17 -2.92
N ILE A 326 14.04 -11.46 -4.16
CA ILE A 326 13.73 -10.44 -5.15
C ILE A 326 12.50 -9.64 -4.69
N LEU A 327 11.45 -10.32 -4.22
CA LEU A 327 10.26 -9.68 -3.68
C LEU A 327 10.59 -8.79 -2.47
N PHE A 328 11.37 -9.32 -1.51
CA PHE A 328 11.78 -8.59 -0.31
C PHE A 328 12.56 -7.31 -0.63
N LYS A 329 13.56 -7.40 -1.52
CA LYS A 329 14.34 -6.23 -1.95
C LYS A 329 13.47 -5.19 -2.66
N THR A 330 12.54 -5.64 -3.50
CA THR A 330 11.60 -4.75 -4.19
C THR A 330 10.72 -4.03 -3.19
N LEU A 331 10.08 -4.76 -2.26
CA LEU A 331 9.27 -4.17 -1.18
C LEU A 331 10.06 -3.12 -0.40
N CYS A 332 11.32 -3.39 -0.02
CA CYS A 332 12.15 -2.43 0.71
C CYS A 332 12.40 -1.12 -0.09
N ASN A 333 12.57 -1.23 -1.40
CA ASN A 333 12.88 -0.08 -2.27
C ASN A 333 11.67 0.80 -2.58
N THR A 334 10.47 0.22 -2.61
CA THR A 334 9.21 0.90 -2.99
C THR A 334 8.25 1.08 -1.82
N LEU A 335 8.65 0.77 -0.58
CA LEU A 335 7.79 0.82 0.62
C LEU A 335 7.20 2.19 0.92
N LYS A 336 7.77 3.25 0.35
CA LYS A 336 7.29 4.63 0.45
C LYS A 336 5.95 4.87 -0.27
N ASP A 337 5.56 3.96 -1.17
CA ASP A 337 4.36 4.06 -2.00
C ASP A 337 3.20 3.29 -1.35
N ASP A 338 1.98 3.86 -1.37
CA ASP A 338 0.79 3.31 -0.71
C ASP A 338 0.45 1.88 -1.13
N GLN A 339 0.56 1.58 -2.43
CA GLN A 339 0.33 0.25 -2.99
C GLN A 339 1.31 -0.79 -2.46
N THR A 340 2.58 -0.42 -2.26
CA THR A 340 3.60 -1.33 -1.73
C THR A 340 3.36 -1.63 -0.26
N ALA A 341 3.03 -0.61 0.54
CA ALA A 341 2.69 -0.79 1.94
C ALA A 341 1.47 -1.73 2.10
N LEU A 342 0.46 -1.59 1.25
CA LEU A 342 -0.70 -2.49 1.26
C LEU A 342 -0.31 -3.94 0.90
N LEU A 343 0.54 -4.15 -0.10
CA LEU A 343 1.04 -5.50 -0.43
C LEU A 343 1.84 -6.10 0.73
N ALA A 344 2.73 -5.31 1.34
CA ALA A 344 3.54 -5.74 2.47
C ALA A 344 2.67 -6.16 3.66
N TYR A 345 1.63 -5.38 3.97
CA TYR A 345 0.62 -5.73 4.96
C TYR A 345 -0.03 -7.09 4.65
N LEU A 346 -0.58 -7.26 3.44
CA LEU A 346 -1.30 -8.48 3.05
C LEU A 346 -0.39 -9.71 3.16
N LEU A 347 0.85 -9.61 2.69
CA LEU A 347 1.80 -10.72 2.73
C LEU A 347 2.23 -11.05 4.16
N LEU A 348 2.54 -10.06 4.98
CA LEU A 348 2.92 -10.30 6.39
C LEU A 348 1.75 -10.87 7.19
N HIS A 349 0.54 -10.38 6.97
CA HIS A 349 -0.64 -10.85 7.71
C HIS A 349 -1.04 -12.28 7.31
N GLN A 350 -1.10 -12.57 6.01
CA GLN A 350 -1.78 -13.76 5.48
C GLN A 350 -0.85 -14.82 4.84
N ASN A 351 0.41 -14.50 4.51
CA ASN A 351 1.37 -15.50 4.02
C ASN A 351 2.41 -15.82 5.12
N PRO A 352 2.21 -16.89 5.92
CA PRO A 352 3.09 -17.20 7.05
C PRO A 352 4.51 -17.57 6.61
N SER A 353 4.68 -18.22 5.46
CA SER A 353 6.00 -18.60 4.94
C SER A 353 6.83 -17.37 4.56
N PHE A 354 6.22 -16.38 3.90
CA PHE A 354 6.88 -15.13 3.56
C PHE A 354 7.13 -14.26 4.79
N ARG A 355 6.17 -14.19 5.73
CA ARG A 355 6.39 -13.54 7.03
C ARG A 355 7.60 -14.12 7.76
N HIS A 356 7.69 -15.45 7.83
CA HIS A 356 8.82 -16.14 8.45
C HIS A 356 10.15 -15.76 7.76
N TYR A 357 10.19 -15.76 6.42
CA TYR A 357 11.38 -15.33 5.68
C TYR A 357 11.83 -13.90 6.02
N ILE A 358 10.89 -12.95 6.13
CA ILE A 358 11.21 -11.57 6.50
C ILE A 358 11.77 -11.48 7.92
N ILE A 359 11.11 -12.11 8.89
CA ILE A 359 11.51 -12.06 10.31
C ILE A 359 12.93 -12.60 10.52
N PHE A 360 13.29 -13.68 9.83
CA PHE A 360 14.60 -14.31 9.95
C PHE A 360 15.66 -13.72 8.99
N SER A 361 15.32 -12.66 8.23
CA SER A 361 16.26 -11.99 7.34
C SER A 361 17.33 -11.23 8.12
N SER A 362 18.60 -11.40 7.72
CA SER A 362 19.72 -10.59 8.23
C SER A 362 19.64 -9.12 7.78
N GLU A 363 18.86 -8.83 6.74
CA GLU A 363 18.69 -7.50 6.15
C GLU A 363 17.36 -6.83 6.56
N ILE A 364 16.71 -7.30 7.63
CA ILE A 364 15.42 -6.76 8.11
C ILE A 364 15.42 -5.24 8.32
N TYR A 365 16.58 -4.64 8.63
CA TYR A 365 16.72 -3.19 8.75
C TYR A 365 16.40 -2.43 7.45
N MET A 366 16.61 -3.04 6.28
CA MET A 366 16.24 -2.46 4.98
C MET A 366 14.73 -2.30 4.84
N PHE A 367 13.95 -3.12 5.54
CA PHE A 367 12.50 -3.07 5.57
C PHE A 367 11.99 -2.13 6.68
N VAL A 368 12.55 -2.21 7.88
CA VAL A 368 12.09 -1.42 9.04
C VAL A 368 12.44 0.06 8.91
N VAL A 369 13.64 0.41 8.42
CA VAL A 369 14.07 1.81 8.36
C VAL A 369 13.16 2.68 7.46
N PRO A 370 12.73 2.23 6.26
CA PRO A 370 11.72 2.95 5.48
C PRO A 370 10.39 3.16 6.21
N LEU A 371 9.88 2.16 6.97
CA LEU A 371 8.68 2.31 7.78
C LEU A 371 8.86 3.43 8.84
N LEU A 372 10.01 3.45 9.52
CA LEU A 372 10.33 4.50 10.49
C LEU A 372 10.41 5.90 9.86
N LYS A 373 10.92 6.00 8.62
CA LYS A 373 10.92 7.26 7.86
C LYS A 373 9.51 7.72 7.50
N LEU A 374 8.60 6.80 7.17
CA LEU A 374 7.20 7.14 6.90
C LEU A 374 6.52 7.69 8.15
N LEU A 375 6.68 7.03 9.30
CA LEU A 375 6.13 7.51 10.58
C LEU A 375 6.75 8.83 11.02
N TYR A 376 8.05 9.02 10.79
CA TYR A 376 8.71 10.27 11.11
C TYR A 376 8.13 11.46 10.34
N ASN A 377 7.80 11.25 9.06
CA ASN A 377 7.19 12.23 8.17
C ASN A 377 5.66 12.12 8.15
N ALA A 378 5.04 11.50 9.17
CA ALA A 378 3.59 11.31 9.23
C ALA A 378 2.75 12.58 8.99
N PRO A 379 3.15 13.79 9.45
CA PRO A 379 2.39 15.01 9.17
C PRO A 379 2.23 15.34 7.68
N ASP A 380 3.15 14.88 6.83
CA ASP A 380 3.19 15.17 5.39
C ASP A 380 2.63 14.01 4.55
N LYS A 381 2.05 12.99 5.18
CA LYS A 381 1.61 11.74 4.54
C LYS A 381 0.11 11.50 4.76
N ASN A 382 -0.48 10.71 3.88
CA ASN A 382 -1.86 10.26 4.03
C ASN A 382 -2.01 9.41 5.30
N SER A 383 -3.09 9.61 6.07
CA SER A 383 -3.38 8.87 7.30
C SER A 383 -3.44 7.36 7.07
N HIS A 384 -4.01 6.91 5.94
CA HIS A 384 -4.10 5.49 5.61
C HIS A 384 -2.72 4.82 5.50
N LEU A 385 -1.74 5.47 4.87
CA LEU A 385 -0.37 4.97 4.78
C LEU A 385 0.29 4.87 6.16
N ILE A 386 0.02 5.84 7.05
CA ILE A 386 0.52 5.83 8.43
C ILE A 386 -0.08 4.68 9.22
N TYR A 387 -1.38 4.42 9.09
CA TYR A 387 -2.02 3.26 9.70
C TYR A 387 -1.42 1.94 9.19
N MET A 388 -1.28 1.77 7.86
CA MET A 388 -0.64 0.58 7.28
C MET A 388 0.78 0.36 7.84
N THR A 389 1.55 1.44 7.93
CA THR A 389 2.93 1.40 8.47
C THR A 389 2.95 0.96 9.93
N LEU A 390 2.01 1.43 10.75
CA LEU A 390 1.88 1.02 12.17
C LEU A 390 1.41 -0.43 12.30
N ILE A 391 0.45 -0.87 11.49
CA ILE A 391 -0.03 -2.26 11.49
C ILE A 391 1.12 -3.20 11.12
N ILE A 392 1.92 -2.86 10.11
CA ILE A 392 3.10 -3.65 9.72
C ILE A 392 4.09 -3.76 10.90
N LEU A 393 4.40 -2.66 11.57
CA LEU A 393 5.28 -2.70 12.75
C LEU A 393 4.67 -3.50 13.90
N LEU A 394 3.36 -3.42 14.11
CA LEU A 394 2.66 -4.21 15.12
C LEU A 394 2.79 -5.71 14.82
N ILE A 395 2.50 -6.14 13.59
CA ILE A 395 2.64 -7.54 13.16
C ILE A 395 4.07 -8.05 13.36
N LEU A 396 5.08 -7.23 13.02
CA LEU A 396 6.49 -7.59 13.25
C LEU A 396 6.82 -7.74 14.74
N SER A 397 6.28 -6.85 15.58
CA SER A 397 6.50 -6.89 17.04
C SER A 397 5.83 -8.08 17.72
N GLU A 398 4.93 -8.81 17.08
CA GLU A 398 4.34 -10.02 17.68
C GLU A 398 5.36 -11.15 17.85
N GLU A 399 6.51 -11.05 17.17
CA GLU A 399 7.46 -12.13 16.98
C GLU A 399 8.72 -11.91 17.84
N GLU A 400 8.89 -12.75 18.86
CA GLU A 400 9.98 -12.62 19.84
C GLU A 400 11.39 -12.60 19.21
N TYR A 401 11.59 -13.30 18.08
CA TYR A 401 12.87 -13.27 17.39
C TYR A 401 13.18 -11.88 16.83
N PHE A 402 12.20 -11.23 16.21
CA PHE A 402 12.32 -9.87 15.70
C PHE A 402 12.71 -8.92 16.82
N ASP A 403 11.97 -8.96 17.94
CA ASP A 403 12.21 -8.10 19.10
C ASP A 403 13.63 -8.22 19.64
N LYS A 404 14.20 -9.43 19.68
CA LYS A 404 15.61 -9.62 20.11
C LYS A 404 16.61 -9.15 19.06
N GLN A 405 16.35 -9.43 17.78
CA GLN A 405 17.30 -9.19 16.69
C GLN A 405 17.55 -7.69 16.46
N ILE A 406 16.50 -6.86 16.50
CA ILE A 406 16.58 -5.42 16.22
C ILE A 406 17.50 -4.66 17.18
N HIS A 407 17.73 -5.14 18.41
CA HIS A 407 18.65 -4.51 19.36
C HIS A 407 20.13 -4.81 19.06
N ASN A 408 20.40 -5.83 18.25
CA ASN A 408 21.76 -6.19 17.81
C ASN A 408 22.18 -5.46 16.53
N ILE A 409 21.22 -4.91 15.77
CA ILE A 409 21.49 -4.18 14.53
C ILE A 409 21.80 -2.72 14.85
N LYS A 410 23.02 -2.28 14.53
CA LYS A 410 23.43 -0.89 14.73
C LYS A 410 23.32 -0.07 13.45
N LEU A 411 22.51 0.99 13.50
CA LEU A 411 22.41 1.98 12.44
C LEU A 411 23.50 3.03 12.62
N LYS A 412 24.23 3.33 11.55
CA LYS A 412 25.27 4.35 11.53
C LYS A 412 24.81 5.57 10.74
N ASN A 413 25.13 6.76 11.23
CA ASN A 413 24.89 8.05 10.59
C ASN A 413 23.44 8.23 10.09
N VAL A 414 22.49 8.27 11.03
CA VAL A 414 21.07 8.47 10.70
C VAL A 414 20.84 9.93 10.28
N SER A 415 20.90 10.21 8.99
CA SER A 415 20.82 11.57 8.43
C SER A 415 19.41 12.15 8.28
N TRP A 416 18.39 11.28 8.28
CA TRP A 416 17.00 11.68 8.04
C TRP A 416 16.26 12.14 9.31
N TYR A 417 16.82 11.89 10.50
CA TYR A 417 16.28 12.35 11.76
C TYR A 417 16.87 13.74 12.09
N SER A 418 16.03 14.78 12.11
CA SER A 418 16.50 16.17 12.15
C SER A 418 16.70 16.74 13.56
N GLU A 419 16.06 16.18 14.60
CA GLU A 419 16.08 16.78 15.94
C GLU A 419 17.42 16.59 16.67
N ARG A 420 18.23 15.60 16.28
CA ARG A 420 19.54 15.32 16.88
C ARG A 420 20.41 14.52 15.93
N MET A 421 21.71 14.85 15.88
CA MET A 421 22.69 14.01 15.20
C MET A 421 22.85 12.67 15.93
N LEU A 422 22.52 11.57 15.25
CA LEU A 422 22.64 10.20 15.76
C LEU A 422 23.73 9.45 14.97
N SER A 423 24.94 9.40 15.54
CA SER A 423 26.09 8.75 14.91
C SER A 423 25.98 7.22 14.88
N GLU A 424 25.58 6.62 16.00
CA GLU A 424 25.33 5.18 16.10
C GLU A 424 24.16 4.92 17.05
N ILE A 425 23.15 4.17 16.60
CA ILE A 425 21.97 3.84 17.39
C ILE A 425 21.48 2.42 17.05
N PRO A 426 21.12 1.58 18.04
CA PRO A 426 20.47 0.30 17.76
C PRO A 426 19.13 0.50 17.04
N LEU A 427 18.79 -0.36 16.09
CA LEU A 427 17.51 -0.28 15.36
C LEU A 427 16.32 -0.31 16.33
N GLY A 428 16.35 -1.17 17.34
CA GLY A 428 15.30 -1.20 18.38
C GLY A 428 15.16 0.12 19.16
N SER A 429 16.27 0.82 19.42
CA SER A 429 16.22 2.18 20.01
C SER A 429 15.58 3.18 19.04
N MET A 430 15.80 3.05 17.73
CA MET A 430 15.19 3.90 16.73
C MET A 430 13.68 3.67 16.61
N ILE A 431 13.21 2.41 16.68
CA ILE A 431 11.78 2.08 16.71
C ILE A 431 11.12 2.75 17.92
N VAL A 432 11.69 2.56 19.12
CA VAL A 432 11.18 3.16 20.36
C VAL A 432 11.13 4.69 20.26
N LEU A 433 12.18 5.32 19.73
CA LEU A 433 12.24 6.77 19.55
C LEU A 433 11.12 7.31 18.65
N ILE A 434 10.89 6.64 17.51
CA ILE A 434 9.85 7.06 16.56
C ILE A 434 8.46 6.81 17.13
N LEU A 435 8.19 5.67 17.78
CA LEU A 435 6.90 5.41 18.42
C LEU A 435 6.60 6.41 19.55
N ILE A 436 7.59 6.75 20.39
CA ILE A 436 7.45 7.79 21.42
C ILE A 436 7.11 9.15 20.78
N ARG A 437 7.81 9.53 19.71
CA ARG A 437 7.54 10.78 18.98
C ARG A 437 6.12 10.78 18.42
N THR A 438 5.69 9.67 17.83
CA THR A 438 4.36 9.53 17.22
C THR A 438 3.25 9.60 18.27
N ILE A 439 3.44 8.98 19.45
CA ILE A 439 2.55 9.14 20.61
C ILE A 439 2.52 10.60 21.07
N GLN A 440 3.67 11.25 21.21
CA GLN A 440 3.74 12.65 21.64
C GLN A 440 3.02 13.60 20.66
N TYR A 441 3.23 13.41 19.36
CA TYR A 441 2.57 14.18 18.31
C TYR A 441 1.05 13.98 18.35
N ASN A 442 0.60 12.73 18.43
CA ASN A 442 -0.82 12.42 18.41
C ASN A 442 -1.56 12.98 19.63
N MET A 443 -0.97 12.91 20.83
CA MET A 443 -1.58 13.47 22.07
C MET A 443 -1.72 15.00 22.04
N THR A 444 -0.92 15.70 21.22
CA THR A 444 -0.85 17.16 21.21
C THR A 444 -1.55 17.79 20.02
N ARG A 445 -1.75 17.04 18.92
CA ARG A 445 -2.24 17.58 17.64
C ARG A 445 -3.44 16.85 17.07
N MET A 446 -3.47 15.53 17.15
CA MET A 446 -4.38 14.71 16.34
C MET A 446 -5.49 14.03 17.15
N HIS A 447 -5.22 13.67 18.42
CA HIS A 447 -6.15 12.99 19.33
C HIS A 447 -6.77 11.70 18.74
N ASP A 448 -6.01 10.97 17.92
CA ASP A 448 -6.45 9.75 17.25
C ASP A 448 -6.26 8.52 18.15
N LYS A 449 -7.36 7.89 18.57
CA LYS A 449 -7.32 6.70 19.42
C LYS A 449 -6.58 5.53 18.76
N TYR A 450 -6.80 5.30 17.47
CA TYR A 450 -6.25 4.15 16.75
C TYR A 450 -4.73 4.22 16.66
N LEU A 451 -4.19 5.41 16.37
CA LEU A 451 -2.75 5.65 16.29
C LEU A 451 -2.07 5.39 17.65
N HIS A 452 -2.66 5.86 18.76
CA HIS A 452 -2.15 5.59 20.11
C HIS A 452 -2.14 4.10 20.44
N THR A 453 -3.26 3.41 20.24
CA THR A 453 -3.39 1.98 20.57
C THR A 453 -2.36 1.15 19.83
N ASN A 454 -2.17 1.36 18.53
CA ASN A 454 -1.19 0.58 17.75
C ASN A 454 0.27 0.89 18.15
N CYS A 455 0.61 2.15 18.41
CA CYS A 455 1.97 2.49 18.86
C CYS A 455 2.30 1.86 20.22
N LEU A 456 1.36 1.93 21.16
CA LEU A 456 1.54 1.34 22.48
C LEU A 456 1.58 -0.18 22.43
N ALA A 457 0.72 -0.82 21.63
CA ALA A 457 0.73 -2.27 21.44
C ALA A 457 2.09 -2.75 20.91
N ALA A 458 2.65 -2.07 19.90
CA ALA A 458 3.97 -2.40 19.36
C ALA A 458 5.10 -2.20 20.40
N LEU A 459 5.09 -1.09 21.15
CA LEU A 459 6.06 -0.87 22.24
C LEU A 459 5.93 -1.91 23.35
N ALA A 460 4.69 -2.29 23.67
CA ALA A 460 4.38 -3.23 24.73
C ALA A 460 4.84 -4.65 24.40
N ASN A 461 4.65 -5.09 23.16
CA ASN A 461 5.20 -6.36 22.68
C ASN A 461 6.73 -6.42 22.82
N MET A 462 7.42 -5.39 22.33
CA MET A 462 8.89 -5.31 22.37
C MET A 462 9.46 -5.21 23.79
N SER A 463 8.67 -4.70 24.75
CA SER A 463 9.15 -4.20 26.05
C SER A 463 10.00 -5.17 26.86
N ALA A 464 9.71 -6.47 26.79
CA ALA A 464 10.41 -7.52 27.52
C ALA A 464 11.79 -7.87 26.92
N HIS A 465 12.07 -7.41 25.70
CA HIS A 465 13.30 -7.70 24.95
C HIS A 465 14.09 -6.43 24.61
N ILE A 466 13.60 -5.25 24.98
CA ILE A 466 14.31 -3.99 24.82
C ILE A 466 15.67 -4.06 25.54
N GLN A 467 16.76 -3.91 24.79
CA GLN A 467 18.12 -3.91 25.32
C GLN A 467 18.94 -2.76 24.77
N ASN A 468 19.97 -2.34 25.52
CA ASN A 468 20.94 -1.34 25.13
C ASN A 468 20.30 -0.04 24.60
N LEU A 469 19.23 0.43 25.26
CA LEU A 469 18.59 1.68 24.86
C LEU A 469 19.60 2.83 24.83
N HIS A 470 19.58 3.57 23.73
CA HIS A 470 20.42 4.74 23.55
C HIS A 470 20.01 5.85 24.52
N ASN A 471 20.98 6.56 25.12
CA ASN A 471 20.76 7.53 26.21
C ASN A 471 19.71 8.59 25.86
N TYR A 472 19.76 9.11 24.64
CA TYR A 472 18.76 10.06 24.13
C TYR A 472 17.34 9.50 24.12
N VAL A 473 17.18 8.21 23.81
CA VAL A 473 15.87 7.55 23.75
C VAL A 473 15.33 7.32 25.15
N CYS A 474 16.19 6.93 26.11
CA CYS A 474 15.82 6.87 27.52
C CYS A 474 15.32 8.22 28.02
N GLU A 475 16.03 9.31 27.72
CA GLU A 475 15.63 10.66 28.09
C GLU A 475 14.27 11.03 27.47
N LYS A 476 14.07 10.77 26.18
CA LYS A 476 12.77 11.02 25.52
C LYS A 476 11.63 10.20 26.11
N PHE A 477 11.88 8.95 26.49
CA PHE A 477 10.87 8.10 27.12
C PHE A 477 10.44 8.65 28.49
N ILE A 478 11.41 8.98 29.35
CA ILE A 478 11.13 9.56 30.67
C ILE A 478 10.51 10.96 30.55
N ASN A 479 10.91 11.77 29.56
CA ASN A 479 10.29 13.07 29.28
C ASN A 479 8.84 12.95 28.82
N LEU A 480 8.49 11.91 28.05
CA LEU A 480 7.11 11.64 27.67
C LEU A 480 6.27 11.35 28.92
N LEU A 481 6.72 10.45 29.79
CA LEU A 481 6.05 10.15 31.07
C LEU A 481 5.89 11.40 31.94
N GLU A 482 6.94 12.21 32.07
CA GLU A 482 6.90 13.45 32.85
C GLU A 482 5.89 14.46 32.28
N SER A 483 5.91 14.67 30.96
CA SER A 483 5.00 15.60 30.28
C SER A 483 3.55 15.15 30.40
N MET A 484 3.28 13.86 30.20
CA MET A 484 1.94 13.30 30.31
C MET A 484 1.46 13.28 31.75
N GLY A 485 2.32 12.92 32.72
CA GLY A 485 1.99 12.95 34.14
C GLY A 485 1.64 14.34 34.65
N LYS A 486 2.39 15.37 34.24
CA LYS A 486 2.06 16.77 34.56
C LYS A 486 0.70 17.18 33.99
N ARG A 487 0.38 16.75 32.76
CA ARG A 487 -0.92 17.01 32.13
C ARG A 487 -2.06 16.27 32.84
N PHE A 488 -1.83 15.02 33.25
CA PHE A 488 -2.77 14.22 34.04
C PHE A 488 -3.14 14.89 35.36
N VAL A 489 -2.12 15.30 36.15
CA VAL A 489 -2.35 15.93 37.46
C VAL A 489 -3.14 17.22 37.30
N ARG A 490 -2.82 18.06 36.31
CA ARG A 490 -3.55 19.30 36.01
C ARG A 490 -5.03 19.04 35.70
N PHE A 491 -5.33 18.08 34.82
CA PHE A 491 -6.72 17.76 34.48
C PHE A 491 -7.45 17.08 35.65
N SER A 492 -6.78 16.22 36.41
CA SER A 492 -7.36 15.59 37.60
C SER A 492 -7.74 16.63 38.65
N ASP A 493 -6.91 17.65 38.88
CA ASP A 493 -7.21 18.72 39.83
C ASP A 493 -8.37 19.63 39.37
N GLN A 494 -8.50 19.86 38.05
CA GLN A 494 -9.64 20.58 37.47
C GLN A 494 -10.95 19.79 37.56
N SER A 495 -10.90 18.46 37.55
CA SER A 495 -12.08 17.59 37.64
C SER A 495 -12.66 17.44 39.06
N LYS A 496 -11.97 17.94 40.09
CA LYS A 496 -12.42 17.83 41.50
C LYS A 496 -13.62 18.75 41.78
N PRO A 497 -14.62 18.30 42.57
CA PRO A 497 -15.79 19.12 42.90
C PRO A 497 -15.36 20.36 43.71
N GLY A 498 -15.52 21.56 43.15
CA GLY A 498 -15.23 22.83 43.82
C GLY A 498 -14.27 23.78 43.08
N CYS A 499 -13.61 23.34 42.01
CA CYS A 499 -12.85 24.20 41.11
C CYS A 499 -13.77 24.79 40.02
N GLN A 500 -13.85 26.11 39.90
CA GLN A 500 -14.57 26.76 38.80
C GLN A 500 -13.75 26.59 37.50
N PRO A 501 -14.33 26.10 36.40
CA PRO A 501 -13.66 26.15 35.11
C PRO A 501 -13.52 27.62 34.68
N PRO A 502 -12.38 28.02 34.07
CA PRO A 502 -12.28 29.32 33.40
C PRO A 502 -13.34 29.41 32.28
N ASP A 503 -13.91 30.59 32.06
CA ASP A 503 -15.06 30.87 31.18
C ASP A 503 -14.90 30.49 29.68
N ASP A 504 -13.80 29.84 29.27
CA ASP A 504 -13.43 29.56 27.86
C ASP A 504 -13.13 28.08 27.54
N GLU A 505 -13.31 27.12 28.46
CA GLU A 505 -12.86 25.73 28.25
C GLU A 505 -13.97 24.67 28.05
N LEU A 506 -13.59 23.63 27.27
CA LEU A 506 -14.33 22.47 26.76
C LEU A 506 -15.46 21.92 27.65
N LEU A 507 -16.48 21.35 27.02
CA LEU A 507 -17.60 20.67 27.69
C LEU A 507 -17.08 19.65 28.73
N PRO A 508 -17.69 19.55 29.94
CA PRO A 508 -17.24 18.64 31.01
C PRO A 508 -17.12 17.17 30.59
N SER A 509 -17.91 16.73 29.60
CA SER A 509 -17.84 15.38 29.03
C SER A 509 -16.53 15.11 28.28
N ASP A 510 -16.05 16.10 27.54
CA ASP A 510 -14.88 15.96 26.65
C ASP A 510 -13.60 15.92 27.48
N LEU A 511 -13.55 16.72 28.56
CA LEU A 511 -12.48 16.71 29.54
C LEU A 511 -12.34 15.35 30.24
N MET A 512 -13.47 14.70 30.58
CA MET A 512 -13.47 13.38 31.21
C MET A 512 -12.96 12.29 30.27
N GLN A 513 -13.31 12.36 28.98
CA GLN A 513 -12.86 11.41 27.96
C GLN A 513 -11.36 11.58 27.66
N ASP A 514 -10.87 12.81 27.57
CA ASP A 514 -9.44 13.09 27.43
C ASP A 514 -8.65 12.61 28.65
N LEU A 515 -9.20 12.77 29.86
CA LEU A 515 -8.58 12.27 31.08
C LEU A 515 -8.51 10.74 31.10
N SER A 516 -9.56 10.04 30.66
CA SER A 516 -9.56 8.56 30.62
C SER A 516 -8.56 8.02 29.61
N VAL A 517 -8.48 8.61 28.41
CA VAL A 517 -7.47 8.23 27.41
C VAL A 517 -6.06 8.46 27.96
N LEU A 518 -5.84 9.59 28.64
CA LEU A 518 -4.53 9.93 29.18
C LEU A 518 -4.14 9.01 30.36
N ASP A 519 -5.09 8.58 31.19
CA ASP A 519 -4.90 7.56 32.25
C ASP A 519 -4.48 6.20 31.65
N GLU A 520 -5.20 5.73 30.62
CA GLU A 520 -4.90 4.46 29.93
C GLU A 520 -3.51 4.48 29.28
N VAL A 521 -3.18 5.56 28.57
CA VAL A 521 -1.86 5.71 27.91
C VAL A 521 -0.75 5.77 28.95
N LEU A 522 -0.91 6.54 30.03
CA LEU A 522 0.07 6.61 31.11
C LEU A 522 0.28 5.26 31.79
N ARG A 523 -0.81 4.55 32.11
CA ARG A 523 -0.74 3.22 32.70
C ARG A 523 0.08 2.29 31.81
N MET A 524 -0.23 2.25 30.51
CA MET A 524 0.45 1.37 29.56
C MET A 524 1.94 1.72 29.42
N LEU A 525 2.32 3.01 29.36
CA LEU A 525 3.72 3.43 29.33
C LEU A 525 4.48 3.02 30.61
N LEU A 526 3.83 3.11 31.78
CA LEU A 526 4.41 2.69 33.06
C LEU A 526 4.54 1.16 33.16
N GLU A 527 3.60 0.40 32.59
CA GLU A 527 3.68 -1.06 32.44
C GLU A 527 4.82 -1.46 31.48
N ILE A 528 4.98 -0.75 30.36
CA ILE A 528 6.11 -0.92 29.42
C ILE A 528 7.45 -0.69 30.13
N LEU A 529 7.57 0.41 30.90
CA LEU A 529 8.77 0.71 31.69
C LEU A 529 9.06 -0.42 32.69
N ASN A 530 8.02 -0.91 33.36
CA ASN A 530 8.12 -2.03 34.29
C ASN A 530 8.58 -3.32 33.64
N SER A 531 8.08 -3.62 32.44
CA SER A 531 8.51 -4.77 31.65
C SER A 531 10.01 -4.68 31.34
N CYS A 532 10.49 -3.52 30.88
CA CYS A 532 11.93 -3.31 30.67
C CYS A 532 12.75 -3.53 31.96
N LEU A 533 12.28 -3.03 33.10
CA LEU A 533 12.94 -3.22 34.40
C LEU A 533 12.87 -4.67 34.92
N THR A 534 11.82 -5.40 34.59
CA THR A 534 11.63 -6.79 35.05
C THR A 534 12.48 -7.76 34.25
N PHE A 535 12.54 -7.59 32.93
CA PHE A 535 13.16 -8.54 32.02
C PHE A 535 14.57 -8.14 31.55
N GLN A 536 14.85 -6.83 31.42
CA GLN A 536 16.06 -6.33 30.76
C GLN A 536 16.82 -5.25 31.54
N LEU A 537 16.61 -5.12 32.86
CA LEU A 537 17.26 -4.08 33.68
C LEU A 537 18.78 -4.10 33.56
N ARG A 538 19.40 -5.28 33.64
CA ARG A 538 20.86 -5.45 33.54
C ARG A 538 21.42 -5.05 32.17
N ASN A 539 20.59 -5.10 31.13
CA ASN A 539 20.97 -4.77 29.75
C ASN A 539 20.60 -3.32 29.38
N ASN A 540 19.98 -2.55 30.28
CA ASN A 540 19.55 -1.17 30.03
C ASN A 540 20.09 -0.19 31.09
N ILE A 541 21.41 -0.13 31.22
CA ILE A 541 22.07 0.75 32.21
C ILE A 541 21.72 2.23 31.98
N ASN A 542 21.63 2.68 30.72
CA ASN A 542 21.26 4.06 30.38
C ASN A 542 19.83 4.41 30.84
N LEU A 543 18.89 3.46 30.74
CA LEU A 543 17.53 3.65 31.20
C LEU A 543 17.49 3.78 32.72
N LEU A 544 18.20 2.88 33.42
CA LEU A 544 18.31 2.91 34.88
C LEU A 544 18.96 4.21 35.38
N TYR A 545 20.04 4.67 34.73
CA TYR A 545 20.65 5.98 34.99
C TYR A 545 19.63 7.12 34.86
N THR A 546 18.85 7.13 33.77
CA THR A 546 17.87 8.19 33.51
C THR A 546 16.74 8.19 34.55
N ILE A 547 16.26 7.00 34.96
CA ILE A 547 15.27 6.83 36.02
C ILE A 547 15.78 7.37 37.36
N LEU A 548 17.02 7.04 37.73
CA LEU A 548 17.63 7.49 38.99
C LEU A 548 17.86 9.01 38.99
N TYR A 549 18.33 9.55 37.85
CA TYR A 549 18.53 10.98 37.67
C TYR A 549 17.20 11.77 37.76
N LYS A 550 16.10 11.21 37.23
CA LYS A 550 14.77 11.83 37.26
C LYS A 550 13.80 11.19 38.26
N LYS A 551 14.31 10.64 39.37
CA LYS A 551 13.48 9.87 40.33
C LYS A 551 12.26 10.64 40.87
N ASP A 552 12.35 11.97 40.94
CA ASP A 552 11.30 12.82 41.49
C ASP A 552 10.01 12.82 40.66
N ILE A 553 10.08 12.53 39.35
CA ILE A 553 8.88 12.54 38.49
C ILE A 553 7.87 11.48 38.92
N PHE A 554 8.33 10.38 39.50
CA PHE A 554 7.47 9.25 39.87
C PHE A 554 6.57 9.56 41.07
N SER A 555 6.90 10.61 41.85
CA SER A 555 6.06 11.08 42.94
C SER A 555 4.64 11.48 42.48
N MET A 556 4.51 11.98 41.24
CA MET A 556 3.23 12.42 40.65
C MET A 556 2.24 11.27 40.45
N PHE A 557 2.71 10.02 40.33
CA PHE A 557 1.87 8.85 40.08
C PHE A 557 1.44 8.14 41.37
N ARG A 558 2.11 8.42 42.51
CA ARG A 558 1.87 7.74 43.79
C ARG A 558 0.55 8.09 44.46
N SER A 559 -0.15 9.15 44.03
CA SER A 559 -1.45 9.52 44.59
C SER A 559 -2.62 8.79 43.91
N ASN A 560 -2.43 8.26 42.70
CA ASN A 560 -3.49 7.62 41.94
C ASN A 560 -3.53 6.11 42.25
N ALA A 561 -4.70 5.60 42.62
CA ALA A 561 -4.92 4.17 42.87
C ALA A 561 -4.59 3.29 41.66
N ASN A 562 -4.82 3.80 40.44
CA ASN A 562 -4.58 3.07 39.19
C ASN A 562 -3.10 2.78 38.93
N PHE A 563 -2.16 3.51 39.55
CA PHE A 563 -0.73 3.33 39.29
C PHE A 563 0.02 2.62 40.44
N GLN A 564 -0.64 2.36 41.57
CA GLN A 564 0.01 1.88 42.81
C GLN A 564 0.82 0.60 42.63
N ASP A 565 0.22 -0.39 41.96
CA ASP A 565 0.84 -1.68 41.70
C ASP A 565 2.08 -1.57 40.82
N ILE A 566 2.04 -0.66 39.84
CA ILE A 566 3.14 -0.39 38.91
C ILE A 566 4.24 0.44 39.58
N MET A 567 3.87 1.40 40.44
CA MET A 567 4.81 2.24 41.19
C MET A 567 5.59 1.47 42.23
N GLN A 568 4.98 0.48 42.88
CA GLN A 568 5.66 -0.37 43.86
C GLN A 568 6.94 -0.99 43.29
N ASN A 569 6.90 -1.48 42.05
CA ASN A 569 8.06 -2.06 41.39
C ASN A 569 9.16 -1.03 41.08
N ILE A 570 8.79 0.18 40.65
CA ILE A 570 9.74 1.28 40.41
C ILE A 570 10.39 1.69 41.73
N ASP A 571 9.62 1.78 42.82
CA ASP A 571 10.13 2.13 44.14
C ASP A 571 11.12 1.07 44.65
N ILE A 572 10.88 -0.23 44.42
CA ILE A 572 11.84 -1.29 44.78
C ILE A 572 13.17 -1.11 44.04
N VAL A 573 13.12 -0.76 42.74
CA VAL A 573 14.32 -0.47 41.95
C VAL A 573 15.04 0.76 42.52
N LEU A 574 14.31 1.86 42.74
CA LEU A 574 14.88 3.11 43.27
C LEU A 574 15.51 2.90 44.66
N MET A 575 14.85 2.14 45.55
CA MET A 575 15.36 1.84 46.89
C MET A 575 16.63 1.00 46.88
N PHE A 576 16.80 0.13 45.89
CA PHE A 576 18.02 -0.68 45.76
C PHE A 576 19.19 0.14 45.21
N PHE A 577 18.96 0.95 44.16
CA PHE A 577 20.05 1.65 43.46
C PHE A 577 20.41 3.02 44.05
N SER A 578 19.47 3.77 44.66
CA SER A 578 19.75 5.11 45.19
C SER A 578 20.87 5.14 46.24
N PRO A 579 20.96 4.20 47.22
CA PRO A 579 22.02 4.21 48.22
C PRO A 579 23.44 4.04 47.64
N HIS A 580 23.55 3.36 46.50
CA HIS A 580 24.83 3.17 45.80
C HIS A 580 25.33 4.46 45.13
N LEU A 581 24.46 5.46 44.95
CA LEU A 581 24.78 6.76 44.37
C LEU A 581 24.90 7.86 45.44
N GLU A 582 24.19 7.73 46.55
CA GLU A 582 24.23 8.69 47.67
C GLU A 582 25.52 8.58 48.51
N SER A 583 26.23 7.46 48.42
CA SER A 583 27.55 7.27 49.05
C SER A 583 28.70 8.00 48.34
N MET A 584 28.40 8.86 47.36
CA MET A 584 29.38 9.56 46.51
C MET A 584 29.79 10.94 47.03
N GLU A 585 31.05 11.33 46.74
CA GLU A 585 31.51 12.72 46.83
C GLU A 585 30.94 13.56 45.67
N GLN A 586 30.79 14.89 45.85
CA GLN A 586 29.98 15.76 44.97
C GLN A 586 30.48 15.98 43.51
N ASN A 587 31.52 15.27 43.01
CA ASN A 587 32.13 15.52 41.68
C ASN A 587 32.43 14.24 40.87
N VAL A 588 31.51 13.27 40.83
CA VAL A 588 31.67 12.03 40.05
C VAL A 588 31.24 12.21 38.58
N SER A 589 31.99 11.66 37.65
CA SER A 589 31.69 11.71 36.21
C SER A 589 30.54 10.77 35.82
N VAL A 590 29.84 11.06 34.70
CA VAL A 590 28.73 10.22 34.19
C VAL A 590 29.18 8.77 33.91
N LEU A 591 30.43 8.58 33.51
CA LEU A 591 31.00 7.26 33.23
C LEU A 591 31.18 6.44 34.52
N GLU A 592 31.68 7.05 35.59
CA GLU A 592 31.84 6.40 36.89
C GLU A 592 30.48 6.01 37.49
N VAL A 593 29.47 6.89 37.38
CA VAL A 593 28.09 6.59 37.79
C VAL A 593 27.56 5.37 37.03
N THR A 594 27.80 5.31 35.72
CA THR A 594 27.34 4.21 34.86
C THR A 594 27.99 2.87 35.25
N GLU A 595 29.30 2.87 35.53
CA GLU A 595 30.01 1.67 35.99
C GLU A 595 29.53 1.19 37.36
N ILE A 596 29.21 2.10 38.27
CA ILE A 596 28.67 1.75 39.59
C ILE A 596 27.28 1.13 39.44
N ILE A 597 26.40 1.74 38.64
CA ILE A 597 25.07 1.16 38.35
C ILE A 597 25.22 -0.24 37.74
N LYS A 598 26.15 -0.41 36.81
CA LYS A 598 26.45 -1.71 36.19
C LYS A 598 26.92 -2.73 37.22
N SER A 599 27.81 -2.36 38.13
CA SER A 599 28.29 -3.24 39.21
C SER A 599 27.16 -3.64 40.16
N ALA A 600 26.31 -2.70 40.58
CA ALA A 600 25.16 -2.96 41.45
C ALA A 600 24.10 -3.84 40.76
N SER A 601 23.94 -3.71 39.44
CA SER A 601 22.98 -4.50 38.66
C SER A 601 23.25 -6.01 38.67
N LEU A 602 24.50 -6.42 38.94
CA LEU A 602 24.88 -7.84 39.09
C LEU A 602 24.27 -8.46 40.36
N GLN A 603 24.09 -7.65 41.40
CA GLN A 603 23.50 -8.07 42.68
C GLN A 603 21.96 -7.96 42.68
N TRP A 604 21.39 -7.30 41.67
CA TRP A 604 19.94 -7.15 41.54
C TRP A 604 19.24 -8.50 41.28
N SER A 605 18.15 -8.75 41.99
CA SER A 605 17.23 -9.88 41.74
C SER A 605 15.81 -9.37 41.54
N LYS A 606 15.18 -9.81 40.44
CA LYS A 606 13.78 -9.49 40.10
C LYS A 606 12.75 -10.17 40.99
N GLU A 607 13.15 -11.13 41.85
CA GLU A 607 12.23 -11.88 42.72
C GLU A 607 11.48 -10.99 43.72
N LYS A 608 12.03 -9.80 44.03
CA LYS A 608 11.39 -8.82 44.90
C LYS A 608 10.28 -8.03 44.20
N MET A 609 10.24 -8.04 42.87
CA MET A 609 9.24 -7.30 42.09
C MET A 609 7.91 -8.06 42.05
N LYS A 610 6.81 -7.30 42.09
CA LYS A 610 5.47 -7.80 41.85
C LYS A 610 5.36 -8.27 40.39
N LYS A 611 4.78 -9.46 40.20
CA LYS A 611 4.47 -9.98 38.86
C LYS A 611 3.32 -9.18 38.25
N LEU A 612 3.58 -8.55 37.11
CA LEU A 612 2.57 -7.91 36.28
C LEU A 612 2.21 -8.83 35.10
N PRO A 613 1.04 -8.65 34.47
CA PRO A 613 0.66 -9.39 33.27
C PRO A 613 1.71 -9.24 32.15
N GLU A 614 1.85 -10.29 31.34
CA GLU A 614 2.65 -10.18 30.12
C GLU A 614 1.93 -9.27 29.11
N LEU A 615 2.67 -8.29 28.61
CA LEU A 615 2.19 -7.38 27.57
C LEU A 615 2.37 -8.05 26.20
N LYS A 616 1.32 -8.72 25.73
CA LYS A 616 1.26 -9.31 24.39
C LYS A 616 -0.02 -8.92 23.69
N PHE A 617 0.15 -8.21 22.59
CA PHE A 617 -0.89 -7.71 21.73
C PHE A 617 -0.73 -8.34 20.36
N LYS A 618 -1.85 -8.67 19.73
CA LYS A 618 -1.89 -9.13 18.36
C LYS A 618 -2.74 -8.18 17.54
N TYR A 619 -2.32 -7.96 16.30
CA TYR A 619 -3.18 -7.34 15.33
C TYR A 619 -4.38 -8.24 15.06
N VAL A 620 -5.57 -7.65 15.12
CA VAL A 620 -6.83 -8.32 14.78
C VAL A 620 -7.52 -7.43 13.76
N GLU A 621 -7.70 -7.96 12.56
CA GLU A 621 -8.46 -7.31 11.51
C GLU A 621 -9.94 -7.20 11.93
N GLU A 622 -10.56 -6.04 11.69
CA GLU A 622 -11.96 -5.81 12.04
C GLU A 622 -12.90 -6.75 11.27
N GLY A 623 -14.14 -6.92 11.75
CA GLY A 623 -15.10 -7.87 11.17
C GLY A 623 -15.55 -7.54 9.73
N GLN A 624 -15.46 -6.27 9.31
CA GLN A 624 -15.79 -5.79 7.97
C GLN A 624 -14.63 -4.95 7.41
N PRO A 625 -13.47 -5.56 7.11
CA PRO A 625 -12.30 -4.82 6.68
C PRO A 625 -12.52 -4.17 5.30
N GLU A 626 -13.39 -4.75 4.48
CA GLU A 626 -13.71 -4.28 3.12
C GLU A 626 -14.20 -2.81 3.12
N ASP A 627 -14.95 -2.37 4.16
CA ASP A 627 -15.47 -1.00 4.26
C ASP A 627 -14.35 0.04 4.33
N PHE A 628 -13.20 -0.33 4.87
CA PHE A 628 -12.00 0.51 4.92
C PHE A 628 -11.06 0.25 3.74
N PHE A 629 -10.76 -1.02 3.46
CA PHE A 629 -9.74 -1.39 2.48
C PHE A 629 -10.17 -1.13 1.04
N ILE A 630 -11.45 -1.30 0.69
CA ILE A 630 -11.90 -1.10 -0.69
C ILE A 630 -11.86 0.39 -1.09
N PRO A 631 -12.41 1.34 -0.32
CA PRO A 631 -12.26 2.76 -0.63
C PRO A 631 -10.80 3.21 -0.62
N TYR A 632 -10.00 2.74 0.34
CA TYR A 632 -8.57 3.03 0.39
C TYR A 632 -7.85 2.53 -0.86
N LEU A 633 -8.02 1.26 -1.24
CA LEU A 633 -7.43 0.68 -2.44
C LEU A 633 -7.78 1.48 -3.69
N TRP A 634 -9.07 1.79 -3.90
CA TRP A 634 -9.48 2.57 -5.07
C TRP A 634 -8.96 4.02 -5.01
N SER A 635 -8.74 4.57 -3.82
CA SER A 635 -8.04 5.86 -3.69
C SER A 635 -6.59 5.76 -4.14
N VAL A 636 -5.89 4.66 -3.82
CA VAL A 636 -4.52 4.40 -4.29
C VAL A 636 -4.51 4.26 -5.82
N VAL A 637 -5.45 3.50 -6.39
CA VAL A 637 -5.58 3.36 -7.85
C VAL A 637 -5.86 4.72 -8.50
N PHE A 638 -6.75 5.53 -7.93
CA PHE A 638 -7.09 6.85 -8.46
C PHE A 638 -5.89 7.79 -8.55
N HIS A 639 -4.95 7.72 -7.60
CA HIS A 639 -3.76 8.58 -7.57
C HIS A 639 -2.55 7.99 -8.31
N SER A 640 -2.41 6.65 -8.31
CA SER A 640 -1.18 5.98 -8.75
C SER A 640 -1.29 5.28 -10.10
N SER A 641 -2.47 5.20 -10.73
CA SER A 641 -2.65 4.46 -11.99
C SER A 641 -2.36 5.27 -13.25
N ASP A 642 -2.12 6.58 -13.17
CA ASP A 642 -2.00 7.50 -14.31
C ASP A 642 -3.20 7.52 -15.28
N ILE A 643 -4.25 6.75 -14.99
CA ILE A 643 -5.55 6.80 -15.67
C ILE A 643 -6.30 8.00 -15.11
N TYR A 644 -6.79 8.86 -16.00
CA TYR A 644 -7.63 9.98 -15.59
C TYR A 644 -9.03 9.48 -15.20
N TRP A 645 -9.48 9.76 -13.98
CA TRP A 645 -10.84 9.43 -13.54
C TRP A 645 -11.61 10.71 -13.23
N ASN A 646 -12.85 10.80 -13.69
CA ASN A 646 -13.69 11.94 -13.35
C ASN A 646 -14.26 11.81 -11.93
N SER A 647 -13.66 12.51 -10.98
CA SER A 647 -14.04 12.48 -9.55
C SER A 647 -15.50 12.84 -9.26
N LYS A 648 -16.19 13.52 -10.18
CA LYS A 648 -17.61 13.85 -10.00
C LYS A 648 -18.51 12.63 -10.03
N ASN A 649 -18.16 11.62 -10.82
CA ASN A 649 -18.99 10.43 -11.05
C ASN A 649 -18.68 9.29 -10.06
N ILE A 650 -17.55 9.37 -9.35
CA ILE A 650 -17.14 8.35 -8.39
C ILE A 650 -18.06 8.39 -7.16
N LEU A 651 -18.60 7.23 -6.80
CA LEU A 651 -19.47 7.04 -5.65
C LEU A 651 -18.70 6.53 -4.43
N ILE A 652 -17.69 5.68 -4.64
CA ILE A 652 -17.02 4.95 -3.55
C ILE A 652 -16.26 5.85 -2.55
N PHE A 653 -15.90 7.07 -2.93
CA PHE A 653 -15.22 8.04 -2.06
C PHE A 653 -16.18 8.94 -1.28
N ASN A 654 -17.50 8.84 -1.51
CA ASN A 654 -18.47 9.70 -0.85
C ASN A 654 -19.65 8.88 -0.30
N PRO A 655 -19.65 8.55 1.00
CA PRO A 655 -20.71 7.75 1.62
C PRO A 655 -22.09 8.45 1.65
N TYR A 656 -22.17 9.74 1.28
CA TYR A 656 -23.40 10.54 1.33
C TYR A 656 -23.93 10.95 -0.05
N LYS A 657 -23.31 10.54 -1.16
CA LYS A 657 -23.92 10.72 -2.48
C LYS A 657 -24.98 9.63 -2.69
N PRO A 658 -26.29 9.96 -2.76
CA PRO A 658 -27.27 8.99 -3.22
C PRO A 658 -26.94 8.60 -4.68
N SER A 659 -27.05 7.31 -4.97
CA SER A 659 -26.83 6.70 -6.28
C SER A 659 -27.69 7.33 -7.38
#